data_AF-A0A928RH13-F1
#
_entry.id   AF-A0A928RH13-F1
#
_cell.length_a   1.000
_cell.length_b   1.000
_cell.length_c   1.000
_cell.angle_alpha   90.00
_cell.angle_beta   90.00
_cell.angle_gamma   90.00
#
_symmetry.space_group_name_H-M   'P 1'
#
loop_
_entity.id
_entity.type
_entity.pdbx_description
1 polymer ?
#
loop_
_entity_poly.entity_id
_entity_poly.type
_entity_poly.pdbx_seq_one_letter_code
_entity_poly.pdbx_strand_id
1 'polypeptide(L)'
;MKKFVSLLLTLMLVLSTLVILPVFSQSGEFKLTFDDWESIDNAQAKAVIDLGGQPTGTIEITTEGRNGKAIIFNQPDDNSKLRFKNAFSNLTSGETYTVTLYAKSASDAKGEISLGLYKDSNANPVATIAKEKIDNTKWTKISANFVVSENQTDVTKIGIIQSGMQEGDSLIGKIMIDDVSVQKLGSSGKEDTDTLRVKGITFDKWDSSVLQSHLSTGGTQPYENIMLTNIEARGDEGMCLKVGGRKNTYDRAKLVRVAKSAAAGNEYNYSAYVKIPNEANIDTATIIMGVSDLNKTDSVYMVEKEINKKEWTKIEFTYTLKNDSEDSIAFEQKSEDKTVLTEYLVDDVTVECTKRVPTVSYDVDKTDSGYVINASLDDYYEEGKTKYIQTIAVKYNGTELVAAKMGEKKVFSSKTTYPLNDTINLETQPLKEGEYIKVYSMSDADENLPILSSYKYNPFDPAFNQKTLHLIGDSIVADYSEQIAKKPESVTRGWGMYIQEYFNENDVKVNNQAKSGESTKSFLYTNVVQRWLNVKNSLEEGDYVIICLGINDFGSKSPTRKVTVQEYKQNLQRFIDEISAKGGKTILLTLTTTLNSTKEEYAKNGNFRRSMADAMIEVANNNKDNENVYCYDLNQYMLDKMLKLIDEKGYDEFKSEYFADNTHQTEKGSRWVLSLIIDLIKNSDCDLKDYLIK
;
A
#
# COMPACT_ATOMS: atom_id res chain seq x y z
N MET A 1 7.18 49.59 -16.90
CA MET A 1 8.16 48.49 -16.95
C MET A 1 8.77 48.13 -15.60
N LYS A 2 9.38 49.06 -14.83
CA LYS A 2 10.02 48.70 -13.54
C LYS A 2 9.07 48.20 -12.43
N LYS A 3 7.81 48.65 -12.38
CA LYS A 3 6.79 48.10 -11.45
C LYS A 3 6.17 46.76 -11.89
N PHE A 4 6.27 46.42 -13.17
CA PHE A 4 5.69 45.18 -13.74
C PHE A 4 6.67 44.00 -13.63
N VAL A 5 7.97 44.26 -13.68
CA VAL A 5 9.03 43.25 -13.43
C VAL A 5 9.09 42.87 -11.93
N SER A 6 8.75 43.80 -11.04
CA SER A 6 8.70 43.54 -9.59
C SER A 6 7.58 42.57 -9.20
N LEU A 7 6.42 42.63 -9.87
CA LEU A 7 5.25 41.77 -9.59
C LEU A 7 5.41 40.37 -10.20
N LEU A 8 6.09 40.27 -11.35
CA LEU A 8 6.39 38.98 -11.99
C LEU A 8 7.43 38.17 -11.20
N LEU A 9 8.40 38.83 -10.54
CA LEU A 9 9.34 38.15 -9.64
C LEU A 9 8.70 37.75 -8.30
N THR A 10 7.68 38.48 -7.81
CA THR A 10 6.95 38.06 -6.61
C THR A 10 6.00 36.91 -6.87
N LEU A 11 5.43 36.81 -8.08
CA LEU A 11 4.51 35.72 -8.43
C LEU A 11 5.21 34.44 -8.89
N MET A 12 6.41 34.52 -9.48
CA MET A 12 7.24 33.34 -9.79
C MET A 12 7.85 32.68 -8.54
N LEU A 13 7.91 33.36 -7.40
CA LEU A 13 8.31 32.74 -6.13
C LEU A 13 7.19 31.98 -5.40
N VAL A 14 5.93 32.09 -5.85
CA VAL A 14 4.77 31.49 -5.17
C VAL A 14 4.27 30.20 -5.86
N LEU A 15 4.85 29.82 -7.01
CA LEU A 15 4.37 28.70 -7.83
C LEU A 15 5.36 27.53 -8.02
N SER A 16 6.42 27.43 -7.21
CA SER A 16 7.32 26.26 -7.19
C SER A 16 7.23 25.37 -5.94
N THR A 17 6.27 25.59 -5.04
CA THR A 17 6.07 24.70 -3.89
C THR A 17 4.59 24.57 -3.57
N LEU A 18 3.84 23.76 -4.33
CA LEU A 18 2.67 23.13 -3.73
C LEU A 18 3.20 22.03 -2.81
N VAL A 19 3.54 22.43 -1.59
CA VAL A 19 3.84 21.46 -0.53
C VAL A 19 2.51 20.87 -0.15
N ILE A 20 2.30 19.60 -0.51
CA ILE A 20 1.36 18.75 0.22
C ILE A 20 1.96 18.69 1.62
N LEU A 21 1.50 19.58 2.51
CA LEU A 21 1.74 19.41 3.93
C LEU A 21 1.10 18.07 4.28
N PRO A 22 1.76 17.20 5.06
CA PRO A 22 1.08 16.05 5.61
C PRO A 22 -0.14 16.58 6.36
N VAL A 23 -1.31 16.31 5.79
CA VAL A 23 -2.57 16.54 6.47
C VAL A 23 -2.53 15.55 7.62
N PHE A 24 -2.41 16.08 8.84
CA PHE A 24 -2.63 15.27 10.02
C PHE A 24 -4.02 14.67 9.91
N SER A 25 -4.05 13.35 9.83
CA SER A 25 -5.25 12.58 10.12
C SER A 25 -5.70 12.94 11.54
N GLN A 26 -7.00 13.15 11.73
CA GLN A 26 -7.61 13.31 13.05
C GLN A 26 -7.46 12.06 13.96
N SER A 27 -6.66 11.05 13.55
CA SER A 27 -6.46 9.75 14.21
C SER A 27 -5.51 9.74 15.42
N GLY A 28 -4.90 10.87 15.79
CA GLY A 28 -4.01 10.93 16.97
C GLY A 28 -2.65 10.23 16.80
N GLU A 29 -2.20 10.02 15.56
CA GLU A 29 -0.92 9.39 15.21
C GLU A 29 0.00 10.39 14.47
N PHE A 30 1.28 10.44 14.85
CA PHE A 30 2.34 11.17 14.16
C PHE A 30 3.39 10.17 13.71
N LYS A 31 3.75 10.16 12.42
CA LYS A 31 4.82 9.30 11.89
C LYS A 31 5.63 10.07 10.87
N LEU A 32 6.94 9.93 10.95
CA LEU A 32 7.89 10.60 10.08
C LEU A 32 9.08 9.69 9.76
N THR A 33 9.26 9.39 8.47
CA THR A 33 10.48 8.82 7.89
C THR A 33 11.08 9.88 6.95
N PHE A 34 12.36 9.73 6.61
CA PHE A 34 13.08 10.68 5.75
C PHE A 34 13.40 10.13 4.36
N ASP A 35 12.91 8.94 4.02
CA ASP A 35 13.30 8.20 2.80
C ASP A 35 12.95 8.96 1.51
N ASP A 36 11.76 9.57 1.51
CA ASP A 36 11.25 10.37 0.39
C ASP A 36 11.79 11.81 0.37
N TRP A 37 12.65 12.18 1.33
CA TRP A 37 13.15 13.55 1.40
C TRP A 37 14.31 13.76 0.43
N GLU A 38 14.16 14.72 -0.48
CA GLU A 38 15.21 15.12 -1.41
C GLU A 38 16.14 16.21 -0.84
N SER A 39 15.62 17.10 0.02
CA SER A 39 16.37 18.20 0.63
C SER A 39 15.70 18.70 1.92
N ILE A 40 16.51 19.19 2.87
CA ILE A 40 16.05 19.78 4.13
C ILE A 40 15.50 21.21 3.97
N ASP A 41 15.75 21.85 2.82
CA ASP A 41 15.33 23.21 2.53
C ASP A 41 13.88 23.32 2.03
N ASN A 42 13.23 22.18 1.75
CA ASN A 42 11.86 22.15 1.26
C ASN A 42 10.86 22.56 2.36
N ALA A 43 9.64 22.93 1.96
CA ALA A 43 8.65 23.42 2.92
C ALA A 43 8.06 22.29 3.79
N GLN A 44 8.17 21.01 3.39
CA GLN A 44 7.77 19.87 4.21
C GLN A 44 8.65 19.74 5.46
N ALA A 45 9.98 19.80 5.30
CA ALA A 45 10.93 19.77 6.40
C ALA A 45 10.73 20.94 7.36
N LYS A 46 10.58 22.16 6.81
CA LYS A 46 10.33 23.37 7.59
C LYS A 46 8.99 23.34 8.35
N ALA A 47 8.00 22.59 7.86
CA ALA A 47 6.71 22.46 8.52
C ALA A 47 6.74 21.55 9.75
N VAL A 48 7.61 20.54 9.76
CA VAL A 48 7.63 19.50 10.83
C VAL A 48 8.85 19.58 11.75
N ILE A 49 9.90 20.33 11.39
CA ILE A 49 11.11 20.47 12.21
C ILE A 49 11.18 21.87 12.86
N ASP A 50 11.65 21.89 14.11
CA ASP A 50 11.92 23.09 14.90
C ASP A 50 13.26 22.95 15.64
N LEU A 51 14.24 23.77 15.23
CA LEU A 51 15.54 23.85 15.87
C LEU A 51 15.54 24.91 16.95
N GLY A 52 16.00 24.54 18.15
CA GLY A 52 16.07 25.43 19.32
C GLY A 52 17.45 25.43 19.97
N GLY A 53 17.66 26.33 20.93
CA GLY A 53 18.96 26.52 21.59
C GLY A 53 19.80 27.63 20.96
N GLN A 54 20.84 28.06 21.68
CA GLN A 54 21.83 29.03 21.19
C GLN A 54 23.23 28.54 21.61
N PRO A 55 24.16 28.27 20.66
CA PRO A 55 23.96 28.31 19.20
C PRO A 55 22.86 27.35 18.71
N THR A 56 22.25 27.65 17.56
CA THR A 56 21.27 26.74 16.94
C THR A 56 22.02 25.68 16.15
N GLY A 57 21.65 24.40 16.32
CA GLY A 57 22.19 23.33 15.48
C GLY A 57 21.75 23.39 14.02
N THR A 58 22.26 22.49 13.19
CA THR A 58 21.87 22.36 11.78
C THR A 58 21.46 20.93 11.46
N ILE A 59 20.77 20.74 10.35
CA ILE A 59 20.32 19.42 9.91
C ILE A 59 20.75 19.20 8.47
N GLU A 60 21.19 17.98 8.18
CA GLU A 60 21.46 17.50 6.82
C GLU A 60 20.79 16.13 6.62
N ILE A 61 20.52 15.76 5.37
CA ILE A 61 19.98 14.44 5.02
C ILE A 61 21.14 13.51 4.68
N THR A 62 21.05 12.26 5.11
CA THR A 62 22.02 11.21 4.81
C THR A 62 21.31 9.97 4.27
N THR A 63 21.99 9.20 3.42
CA THR A 63 21.52 7.90 2.92
C THR A 63 21.90 6.74 3.85
N GLU A 64 22.47 7.03 5.01
CA GLU A 64 22.85 6.02 6.02
C GLU A 64 21.71 5.78 7.04
N GLY A 65 20.45 5.95 6.61
CA GLY A 65 19.27 5.68 7.45
C GLY A 65 19.12 4.20 7.79
N ARG A 66 18.21 3.90 8.73
CA ARG A 66 17.95 2.52 9.14
C ARG A 66 17.30 1.71 8.00
N ASN A 67 16.39 2.34 7.25
CA ASN A 67 15.68 1.76 6.11
C ASN A 67 15.64 2.70 4.89
N GLY A 68 16.70 3.51 4.71
CA GLY A 68 16.81 4.44 3.60
C GLY A 68 17.57 5.70 4.00
N LYS A 69 16.88 6.84 4.10
CA LYS A 69 17.50 8.10 4.49
C LYS A 69 17.17 8.43 5.94
N ALA A 70 18.12 9.10 6.59
CA ALA A 70 17.95 9.69 7.91
C ALA A 70 18.32 11.17 7.86
N ILE A 71 18.09 11.88 8.96
CA ILE A 71 18.68 13.19 9.18
C ILE A 71 19.86 13.11 10.13
N ILE A 72 20.88 13.92 9.90
CA ILE A 72 21.95 14.20 10.86
C ILE A 72 21.65 15.55 11.50
N PHE A 73 21.43 15.55 12.81
CA PHE A 73 21.43 16.76 13.61
C PHE A 73 22.86 17.08 14.06
N ASN A 74 23.42 18.13 13.49
CA ASN A 74 24.68 18.72 13.92
C ASN A 74 24.39 19.60 15.14
N GLN A 75 24.73 19.06 16.31
CA GLN A 75 24.52 19.65 17.61
C GLN A 75 25.80 20.37 18.09
N PRO A 76 25.88 21.71 17.98
CA PRO A 76 27.08 22.46 18.36
C PRO A 76 27.28 22.54 19.88
N ASP A 77 26.22 22.43 20.68
CA ASP A 77 26.29 22.39 22.15
C ASP A 77 25.16 21.59 22.79
N ASP A 78 25.24 21.34 24.09
CA ASP A 78 24.20 20.64 24.85
C ASP A 78 22.91 21.44 25.04
N ASN A 79 22.85 22.71 24.61
CA ASN A 79 21.63 23.51 24.59
C ASN A 79 20.90 23.46 23.25
N SER A 80 21.57 23.01 22.18
CA SER A 80 21.03 22.84 20.83
C SER A 80 20.05 21.68 20.78
N LYS A 81 18.83 21.94 20.34
CA LYS A 81 17.71 21.00 20.37
C LYS A 81 17.15 20.78 18.97
N LEU A 82 16.83 19.54 18.67
CA LEU A 82 16.00 19.17 17.52
C LEU A 82 14.63 18.75 18.01
N ARG A 83 13.59 19.44 17.55
CA ARG A 83 12.20 19.15 17.89
C ARG A 83 11.38 18.89 16.64
N PHE A 84 10.37 18.06 16.80
CA PHE A 84 9.37 17.76 15.79
C PHE A 84 8.06 18.45 16.18
N LYS A 85 7.58 19.32 15.30
CA LYS A 85 6.35 20.11 15.46
C LYS A 85 5.12 19.28 15.15
N ASN A 86 4.02 19.66 15.80
CA ASN A 86 2.71 19.04 15.62
C ASN A 86 2.73 17.53 15.95
N ALA A 87 3.65 17.09 16.81
CA ALA A 87 3.76 15.69 17.21
C ALA A 87 2.51 15.18 17.96
N PHE A 88 1.69 16.11 18.47
CA PHE A 88 0.41 15.84 19.11
C PHE A 88 -0.66 16.80 18.60
N SER A 89 -1.91 16.33 18.54
CA SER A 89 -3.09 17.17 18.29
C SER A 89 -4.08 16.99 19.44
N ASN A 90 -4.32 18.05 20.21
CA ASN A 90 -5.32 18.12 21.29
C ASN A 90 -5.21 17.01 22.36
N LEU A 91 -4.09 16.97 23.09
CA LEU A 91 -3.89 16.03 24.20
C LEU A 91 -4.95 16.18 25.28
N THR A 92 -5.58 15.07 25.68
CA THR A 92 -6.52 15.05 26.81
C THR A 92 -5.87 14.40 28.02
N SER A 93 -6.07 14.99 29.22
CA SER A 93 -5.51 14.43 30.44
C SER A 93 -6.03 13.01 30.71
N GLY A 94 -5.12 12.12 31.09
CA GLY A 94 -5.39 10.70 31.35
C GLY A 94 -5.14 9.79 30.13
N GLU A 95 -4.98 10.34 28.93
CA GLU A 95 -4.60 9.56 27.75
C GLU A 95 -3.14 9.12 27.84
N THR A 96 -2.83 7.92 27.33
CA THR A 96 -1.46 7.41 27.27
C THR A 96 -0.96 7.46 25.83
N TYR A 97 0.30 7.79 25.62
CA TYR A 97 0.93 7.81 24.29
C TYR A 97 2.29 7.12 24.33
N THR A 98 2.61 6.34 23.30
CA THR A 98 3.95 5.84 22.99
C THR A 98 4.65 6.82 22.06
N VAL A 99 5.84 7.27 22.42
CA VAL A 99 6.73 8.02 21.54
C VAL A 99 7.93 7.15 21.21
N THR A 100 8.29 7.03 19.94
CA THR A 100 9.43 6.23 19.48
C THR A 100 10.25 6.99 18.44
N LEU A 101 11.58 6.89 18.50
CA LEU A 101 12.49 7.23 17.41
C LEU A 101 13.75 6.39 17.47
N TYR A 102 14.52 6.37 16.40
CA TYR A 102 15.83 5.73 16.36
C TYR A 102 16.91 6.78 16.27
N ALA A 103 17.99 6.61 17.05
CA ALA A 103 19.15 7.49 16.97
C ALA A 103 20.46 6.70 16.96
N LYS A 104 21.47 7.29 16.33
CA LYS A 104 22.82 6.75 16.21
C LYS A 104 23.81 7.92 16.20
N SER A 105 24.99 7.75 16.78
CA SER A 105 26.05 8.75 16.60
C SER A 105 26.58 8.69 15.17
N ALA A 106 26.70 9.84 14.50
CA ALA A 106 27.35 9.96 13.19
C ALA A 106 28.89 10.07 13.31
N SER A 107 29.43 9.98 14.53
CA SER A 107 30.86 10.03 14.83
C SER A 107 31.25 8.97 15.85
N ASP A 108 32.54 8.72 16.09
CA ASP A 108 32.99 7.79 17.13
C ASP A 108 32.62 8.22 18.57
N ALA A 109 32.08 9.43 18.73
CA ALA A 109 31.62 9.92 20.02
C ALA A 109 30.38 9.14 20.52
N LYS A 110 30.33 8.93 21.84
CA LYS A 110 29.25 8.23 22.54
C LYS A 110 28.67 9.15 23.59
N GLY A 111 27.37 9.03 23.85
CA GLY A 111 26.74 9.82 24.89
C GLY A 111 25.30 9.44 25.10
N GLU A 112 24.69 10.02 26.13
CA GLU A 112 23.29 9.84 26.42
C GLU A 112 22.47 10.94 25.74
N ILE A 113 21.32 10.60 25.18
CA ILE A 113 20.35 11.55 24.67
C ILE A 113 19.06 11.43 25.46
N SER A 114 18.38 12.56 25.66
CA SER A 114 17.05 12.64 26.27
C SER A 114 15.99 12.89 25.22
N LEU A 115 14.89 12.16 25.31
CA LEU A 115 13.65 12.45 24.59
C LEU A 115 12.71 13.25 25.51
N GLY A 116 12.28 14.42 25.05
CA GLY A 116 11.46 15.34 25.83
C GLY A 116 10.18 15.80 25.14
N LEU A 117 9.22 16.20 25.96
CA LEU A 117 7.95 16.84 25.58
C LEU A 117 8.10 18.36 25.65
N TYR A 118 7.61 19.08 24.63
CA TYR A 118 7.76 20.52 24.54
C TYR A 118 6.42 21.21 24.23
N LYS A 119 6.26 22.39 24.81
CA LYS A 119 5.19 23.35 24.48
C LYS A 119 5.73 24.40 23.52
N ASP A 120 4.86 24.98 22.69
CA ASP A 120 5.27 26.09 21.81
C ASP A 120 5.82 27.31 22.58
N SER A 121 5.32 27.52 23.80
CA SER A 121 5.72 28.63 24.68
C SER A 121 7.04 28.40 25.42
N ASN A 122 7.63 27.20 25.38
CA ASN A 122 8.81 26.85 26.18
C ASN A 122 10.00 26.37 25.32
N ALA A 123 11.18 26.92 25.62
CA ALA A 123 12.43 26.52 24.96
C ALA A 123 13.00 25.18 25.47
N ASN A 124 12.66 24.81 26.71
CA ASN A 124 13.12 23.59 27.37
C ASN A 124 11.99 22.55 27.49
N PRO A 125 12.32 21.26 27.62
CA PRO A 125 11.30 20.24 27.75
C PRO A 125 10.52 20.45 29.05
N VAL A 126 9.20 20.30 28.99
CA VAL A 126 8.34 20.30 30.18
C VAL A 126 8.34 18.94 30.89
N ALA A 127 8.78 17.89 30.19
CA ALA A 127 9.09 16.58 30.75
C ALA A 127 10.13 15.87 29.88
N THR A 128 11.04 15.12 30.51
CA THR A 128 11.87 14.11 29.83
C THR A 128 11.22 12.76 30.03
N ILE A 129 10.94 12.04 28.94
CA ILE A 129 10.20 10.78 28.95
C ILE A 129 11.08 9.55 28.73
N ALA A 130 12.23 9.70 28.06
CA ALA A 130 13.22 8.64 27.90
C ALA A 130 14.64 9.20 27.90
N LYS A 131 15.60 8.35 28.26
CA LYS A 131 17.04 8.62 28.15
C LYS A 131 17.74 7.36 27.67
N GLU A 132 18.55 7.47 26.63
CA GLU A 132 19.26 6.33 26.07
C GLU A 132 20.68 6.69 25.67
N LYS A 133 21.61 5.73 25.85
CA LYS A 133 22.98 5.87 25.38
C LYS A 133 23.09 5.45 23.94
N ILE A 134 23.70 6.30 23.11
CA ILE A 134 23.94 6.04 21.70
C ILE A 134 25.43 6.07 21.37
N ASP A 135 25.80 5.31 20.34
CA ASP A 135 27.11 5.36 19.70
C ASP A 135 26.97 5.12 18.19
N ASN A 136 28.09 4.97 17.47
CA ASN A 136 28.10 4.76 16.03
C ASN A 136 28.01 3.30 15.58
N THR A 137 27.86 2.34 16.50
CA THR A 137 27.87 0.92 16.16
C THR A 137 26.48 0.40 15.77
N LYS A 138 25.42 1.01 16.32
CA LYS A 138 24.04 0.58 16.09
C LYS A 138 23.04 1.73 16.18
N TRP A 139 21.95 1.59 15.43
CA TRP A 139 20.73 2.35 15.69
C TRP A 139 20.13 1.92 17.02
N THR A 140 19.91 2.88 17.92
CA THR A 140 19.32 2.65 19.23
C THR A 140 17.89 3.16 19.20
N LYS A 141 16.93 2.30 19.57
CA LYS A 141 15.53 2.69 19.74
C LYS A 141 15.40 3.49 21.03
N ILE A 142 14.85 4.69 20.95
CA ILE A 142 14.45 5.50 22.11
C ILE A 142 12.94 5.51 22.13
N SER A 143 12.34 4.89 23.15
CA SER A 143 10.90 4.74 23.25
C SER A 143 10.43 4.95 24.68
N ALA A 144 9.29 5.64 24.85
CA ALA A 144 8.64 5.77 26.13
C ALA A 144 7.13 5.92 25.99
N ASN A 145 6.42 5.35 26.96
CA ASN A 145 5.01 5.62 27.18
C ASN A 145 4.90 6.78 28.17
N PHE A 146 4.06 7.76 27.89
CA PHE A 146 3.71 8.80 28.86
C PHE A 146 2.20 8.97 28.95
N VAL A 147 1.73 9.25 30.16
CA VAL A 147 0.33 9.59 30.44
C VAL A 147 0.22 11.10 30.53
N VAL A 148 -0.72 11.68 29.80
CA VAL A 148 -0.95 13.14 29.75
C VAL A 148 -1.47 13.61 31.11
N SER A 149 -0.70 14.43 31.82
CA SER A 149 -1.18 15.14 33.01
C SER A 149 -1.93 16.43 32.63
N GLU A 150 -2.74 16.97 33.55
CA GLU A 150 -3.55 18.19 33.31
C GLU A 150 -2.72 19.39 32.83
N ASN A 151 -1.45 19.48 33.23
CA ASN A 151 -0.53 20.55 32.84
C ASN A 151 0.24 20.25 31.53
N GLN A 152 -0.07 19.16 30.83
CA GLN A 152 0.58 18.71 29.59
C GLN A 152 -0.38 18.72 28.38
N THR A 153 -1.63 19.16 28.54
CA THR A 153 -2.64 19.15 27.46
C THR A 153 -2.31 20.11 26.29
N ASP A 154 -1.38 21.03 26.50
CA ASP A 154 -0.87 22.02 25.54
C ASP A 154 0.53 21.67 24.98
N VAL A 155 1.03 20.45 25.23
CA VAL A 155 2.23 19.92 24.58
C VAL A 155 1.92 19.63 23.11
N THR A 156 2.76 20.15 22.21
CA THR A 156 2.58 20.01 20.75
C THR A 156 3.78 19.38 20.05
N LYS A 157 4.87 19.14 20.80
CA LYS A 157 6.18 18.75 20.24
C LYS A 157 6.84 17.65 21.05
N ILE A 158 7.60 16.83 20.34
CA ILE A 158 8.66 15.98 20.93
C ILE A 158 10.01 16.48 20.44
N GLY A 159 11.09 16.15 21.14
CA GLY A 159 12.42 16.50 20.66
C GLY A 159 13.53 15.82 21.44
N ILE A 160 14.73 15.86 20.86
CA ILE A 160 15.92 15.27 21.45
C ILE A 160 16.98 16.32 21.76
N ILE A 161 17.80 15.99 22.76
CA ILE A 161 18.98 16.74 23.17
C ILE A 161 19.98 15.75 23.78
N GLN A 162 21.28 15.98 23.60
CA GLN A 162 22.27 15.27 24.42
C GLN A 162 22.07 15.60 25.90
N SER A 163 22.13 14.59 26.76
CA SER A 163 21.88 14.71 28.19
C SER A 163 22.92 13.96 29.02
N GLY A 164 22.90 14.18 30.33
CA GLY A 164 23.78 13.46 31.27
C GLY A 164 25.24 13.90 31.19
N MET A 165 25.54 15.01 30.51
CA MET A 165 26.89 15.57 30.47
C MET A 165 27.28 16.18 31.81
N GLN A 166 28.48 15.87 32.25
CA GLN A 166 29.18 16.55 33.34
C GLN A 166 30.16 17.58 32.77
N GLU A 167 30.64 18.48 33.62
CA GLU A 167 31.65 19.47 33.24
C GLU A 167 32.92 18.75 32.74
N GLY A 168 33.23 18.88 31.44
CA GLY A 168 34.35 18.23 30.77
C GLY A 168 33.99 17.09 29.80
N ASP A 169 32.73 16.65 29.77
CA ASP A 169 32.28 15.64 28.79
C ASP A 169 32.28 16.20 27.36
N SER A 170 32.65 15.35 26.40
CA SER A 170 32.62 15.70 24.98
C SER A 170 31.21 15.48 24.39
N LEU A 171 30.77 16.40 23.54
CA LEU A 171 29.53 16.26 22.80
C LEU A 171 29.62 15.14 21.77
N ILE A 172 28.50 14.46 21.54
CA ILE A 172 28.30 13.54 20.41
C ILE A 172 28.46 14.31 19.10
N GLY A 173 28.00 15.57 19.08
CA GLY A 173 28.19 16.54 18.00
C GLY A 173 27.33 16.28 16.76
N LYS A 174 27.25 15.02 16.29
CA LYS A 174 26.43 14.63 15.14
C LYS A 174 25.55 13.44 15.49
N ILE A 175 24.25 13.65 15.55
CA ILE A 175 23.27 12.62 15.93
C ILE A 175 22.41 12.32 14.71
N MET A 176 22.50 11.09 14.20
CA MET A 176 21.60 10.57 13.18
C MET A 176 20.28 10.17 13.81
N ILE A 177 19.17 10.50 13.16
CA ILE A 177 17.81 10.26 13.65
C ILE A 177 16.93 9.74 12.52
N ASP A 178 16.14 8.72 12.82
CA ASP A 178 15.23 8.07 11.87
C ASP A 178 13.97 7.55 12.56
N ASP A 179 12.96 7.18 11.75
CA ASP A 179 11.72 6.50 12.17
C ASP A 179 11.01 7.13 13.39
N VAL A 180 10.68 8.42 13.32
CA VAL A 180 10.04 9.13 14.42
C VAL A 180 8.54 8.86 14.44
N SER A 181 7.98 8.49 15.59
CA SER A 181 6.55 8.21 15.75
C SER A 181 5.99 8.58 17.13
N VAL A 182 4.71 8.93 17.15
CA VAL A 182 3.87 9.09 18.34
C VAL A 182 2.56 8.38 18.08
N GLN A 183 2.12 7.56 19.03
CA GLN A 183 0.89 6.79 18.96
C GLN A 183 0.15 6.87 20.29
N LYS A 184 -1.17 7.06 20.28
CA LYS A 184 -2.01 6.95 21.49
C LYS A 184 -2.18 5.48 21.89
N LEU A 185 -1.85 5.14 23.14
CA LEU A 185 -2.08 3.84 23.76
C LEU A 185 -3.55 3.71 24.19
N GLY A 186 -4.26 2.76 23.56
CA GLY A 186 -5.71 2.58 23.67
C GLY A 186 -6.41 2.55 22.31
N SER A 187 -5.75 3.10 21.30
CA SER A 187 -5.83 2.66 19.90
C SER A 187 -4.96 1.38 19.81
N SER A 188 -5.43 0.33 19.14
CA SER A 188 -4.73 -0.96 19.09
C SER A 188 -3.26 -0.80 18.67
N GLY A 189 -2.35 -1.20 19.56
CA GLY A 189 -0.90 -1.14 19.34
C GLY A 189 -0.49 -2.05 18.19
N LYS A 190 0.07 -1.44 17.13
CA LYS A 190 0.87 -2.14 16.13
C LYS A 190 2.33 -2.03 16.57
N GLU A 191 2.92 -3.15 16.98
CA GLU A 191 4.38 -3.26 17.09
C GLU A 191 5.00 -3.16 15.69
N ASP A 192 5.81 -2.11 15.48
CA ASP A 192 6.97 -2.03 14.58
C ASP A 192 6.99 -3.01 13.37
N THR A 193 6.21 -2.68 12.34
CA THR A 193 6.23 -3.29 11.00
C THR A 193 7.50 -2.87 10.26
N ASP A 194 8.65 -3.43 10.64
CA ASP A 194 9.90 -3.34 9.87
C ASP A 194 9.77 -4.30 8.67
N THR A 195 9.28 -3.77 7.56
CA THR A 195 9.21 -4.42 6.25
C THR A 195 10.62 -4.45 5.66
N LEU A 196 11.27 -5.61 5.74
CA LEU A 196 12.29 -6.15 4.83
C LEU A 196 12.92 -7.36 5.54
N ARG A 197 12.72 -8.58 4.99
CA ARG A 197 13.44 -9.85 5.27
C ARG A 197 14.35 -9.83 6.50
N VAL A 198 13.90 -10.33 7.66
CA VAL A 198 14.72 -10.26 8.88
C VAL A 198 15.57 -11.54 9.09
N LYS A 199 16.80 -11.41 8.58
CA LYS A 199 18.12 -11.87 9.05
C LYS A 199 18.53 -13.36 9.02
N GLY A 200 19.61 -13.60 8.27
CA GLY A 200 20.65 -14.56 8.60
C GLY A 200 21.43 -14.11 9.84
N ILE A 201 21.31 -14.87 10.92
CA ILE A 201 22.13 -14.77 12.13
C ILE A 201 23.49 -15.37 11.79
N THR A 202 24.47 -14.50 11.53
CA THR A 202 25.86 -14.89 11.24
C THR A 202 26.75 -14.87 12.49
N PHE A 203 26.18 -14.55 13.67
CA PHE A 203 26.87 -14.39 14.98
C PHE A 203 28.08 -13.43 15.04
N ASP A 204 28.60 -12.91 13.93
CA ASP A 204 29.80 -12.07 13.82
C ASP A 204 29.77 -10.80 14.67
N LYS A 205 28.57 -10.26 14.86
CA LYS A 205 28.32 -9.03 15.62
C LYS A 205 27.72 -9.29 17.00
N TRP A 206 27.61 -10.55 17.40
CA TRP A 206 27.09 -10.89 18.71
C TRP A 206 28.19 -10.76 19.76
N ASP A 207 27.80 -10.32 20.95
CA ASP A 207 28.59 -10.42 22.16
C ASP A 207 27.88 -11.35 23.16
N SER A 208 28.46 -11.57 24.34
CA SER A 208 27.87 -12.42 25.37
C SER A 208 26.50 -11.94 25.87
N SER A 209 26.20 -10.64 25.77
CA SER A 209 24.91 -10.06 26.18
C SER A 209 23.82 -10.33 25.14
N VAL A 210 24.15 -10.13 23.86
CA VAL A 210 23.26 -10.49 22.74
C VAL A 210 23.00 -11.99 22.75
N LEU A 211 24.04 -12.80 22.97
CA LEU A 211 23.92 -14.25 23.12
C LEU A 211 22.94 -14.62 24.25
N GLN A 212 23.09 -14.03 25.43
CA GLN A 212 22.22 -14.30 26.59
C GLN A 212 20.75 -13.92 26.40
N SER A 213 20.46 -12.93 25.55
CA SER A 213 19.09 -12.49 25.28
C SER A 213 18.39 -13.31 24.20
N HIS A 214 19.12 -14.12 23.42
CA HIS A 214 18.61 -14.85 22.27
C HIS A 214 18.70 -16.37 22.39
N LEU A 215 19.13 -16.89 23.54
CA LEU A 215 19.26 -18.33 23.76
C LEU A 215 18.43 -18.79 24.97
N SER A 216 17.92 -20.00 24.85
CA SER A 216 17.38 -20.81 25.96
C SER A 216 17.97 -22.20 25.86
N THR A 217 18.20 -22.86 26.98
CA THR A 217 18.62 -24.27 27.00
C THR A 217 17.47 -25.18 27.38
N GLY A 218 17.52 -26.43 26.93
CA GLY A 218 16.63 -27.50 27.37
C GLY A 218 17.43 -28.76 27.71
N GLY A 219 16.90 -29.56 28.64
CA GLY A 219 17.64 -30.69 29.21
C GLY A 219 18.52 -30.27 30.38
N THR A 220 19.74 -30.79 30.46
CA THR A 220 20.66 -30.60 31.61
C THR A 220 21.83 -29.64 31.33
N GLN A 221 21.77 -28.87 30.23
CA GLN A 221 22.87 -28.01 29.80
C GLN A 221 22.89 -26.63 30.46
N PRO A 222 24.02 -26.23 31.09
CA PRO A 222 24.22 -24.88 31.57
C PRO A 222 24.58 -23.93 30.42
N TYR A 223 24.17 -22.68 30.54
CA TYR A 223 24.45 -21.63 29.57
C TYR A 223 25.95 -21.32 29.41
N GLU A 224 26.76 -21.63 30.43
CA GLU A 224 28.20 -21.35 30.47
C GLU A 224 29.01 -22.10 29.40
N ASN A 225 28.47 -23.21 28.85
CA ASN A 225 29.12 -23.99 27.80
C ASN A 225 28.56 -23.70 26.40
N ILE A 226 27.67 -22.71 26.28
CA ILE A 226 27.22 -22.18 24.99
C ILE A 226 27.86 -20.81 24.81
N MET A 227 28.69 -20.68 23.78
CA MET A 227 29.53 -19.50 23.60
C MET A 227 29.71 -19.17 22.12
N LEU A 228 30.09 -17.92 21.85
CA LEU A 228 30.54 -17.52 20.53
C LEU A 228 32.01 -17.92 20.35
N THR A 229 32.36 -18.46 19.19
CA THR A 229 33.76 -18.77 18.85
C THR A 229 34.06 -18.46 17.39
N ASN A 230 35.29 -18.04 17.09
CA ASN A 230 35.80 -17.94 15.72
C ASN A 230 36.52 -19.23 15.26
N ILE A 231 36.59 -20.24 16.13
CA ILE A 231 37.22 -21.52 15.82
C ILE A 231 36.38 -22.24 14.76
N GLU A 232 36.98 -22.49 13.61
CA GLU A 232 36.37 -23.19 12.47
C GLU A 232 35.09 -22.53 11.92
N ALA A 233 34.94 -21.22 12.14
CA ALA A 233 33.82 -20.42 11.61
C ALA A 233 33.68 -20.55 10.09
N ARG A 234 32.46 -20.39 9.57
CA ARG A 234 32.18 -20.58 8.16
C ARG A 234 32.56 -19.32 7.35
N GLY A 235 33.48 -19.45 6.41
CA GLY A 235 33.97 -18.32 5.59
C GLY A 235 35.32 -17.75 6.07
N ASP A 236 35.76 -16.64 5.48
CA ASP A 236 37.15 -16.17 5.65
C ASP A 236 37.39 -15.44 6.98
N GLU A 237 36.40 -14.80 7.62
CA GLU A 237 36.50 -14.21 8.98
C GLU A 237 35.09 -14.08 9.60
N GLY A 238 34.82 -14.71 10.76
CA GLY A 238 33.52 -14.64 11.44
C GLY A 238 33.43 -15.38 12.78
N MET A 239 32.33 -15.17 13.53
CA MET A 239 32.02 -15.90 14.77
C MET A 239 30.90 -16.91 14.48
N CYS A 240 30.91 -18.06 15.13
CA CYS A 240 29.82 -19.03 15.12
C CYS A 240 29.39 -19.38 16.55
N LEU A 241 28.23 -20.02 16.68
CA LEU A 241 27.74 -20.52 17.96
C LEU A 241 28.32 -21.90 18.24
N LYS A 242 29.08 -22.02 19.33
CA LYS A 242 29.52 -23.30 19.88
C LYS A 242 28.56 -23.76 20.96
N VAL A 243 27.91 -24.90 20.75
CA VAL A 243 27.08 -25.58 21.76
C VAL A 243 27.90 -26.72 22.35
N GLY A 244 28.47 -26.53 23.54
CA GLY A 244 29.35 -27.50 24.20
C GLY A 244 28.80 -28.06 25.52
N GLY A 245 29.57 -28.97 26.13
CA GLY A 245 29.28 -29.52 27.47
C GLY A 245 28.18 -30.58 27.51
N ARG A 246 27.79 -31.13 26.36
CA ARG A 246 26.66 -32.05 26.20
C ARG A 246 26.87 -33.36 26.98
N LYS A 247 25.85 -33.75 27.76
CA LYS A 247 25.84 -34.99 28.57
C LYS A 247 24.79 -35.98 28.10
N ASN A 248 23.75 -35.50 27.41
CA ASN A 248 22.67 -36.31 26.88
C ASN A 248 22.38 -35.94 25.41
N THR A 249 21.77 -36.85 24.65
CA THR A 249 21.36 -36.59 23.26
C THR A 249 20.25 -35.54 23.15
N TYR A 250 19.37 -35.47 24.14
CA TYR A 250 18.26 -34.50 24.25
C TYR A 250 18.65 -33.14 24.87
N ASP A 251 19.94 -32.96 25.18
CA ASP A 251 20.45 -31.65 25.57
C ASP A 251 20.45 -30.72 24.35
N ARG A 252 19.73 -29.60 24.47
CA ARG A 252 19.37 -28.74 23.34
C ARG A 252 19.65 -27.26 23.59
N ALA A 253 20.10 -26.59 22.53
CA ALA A 253 20.19 -25.14 22.45
C ALA A 253 19.03 -24.61 21.60
N LYS A 254 18.30 -23.62 22.12
CA LYS A 254 17.19 -22.97 21.43
C LYS A 254 17.54 -21.51 21.18
N LEU A 255 17.56 -21.09 19.91
CA LEU A 255 17.57 -19.68 19.56
C LEU A 255 16.12 -19.17 19.62
N VAL A 256 15.87 -18.18 20.48
CA VAL A 256 14.52 -17.71 20.78
C VAL A 256 14.13 -16.53 19.89
N ARG A 257 12.82 -16.43 19.58
CA ARG A 257 12.24 -15.31 18.81
C ARG A 257 12.89 -15.10 17.43
N VAL A 258 13.27 -16.18 16.77
CA VAL A 258 13.89 -16.14 15.43
C VAL A 258 12.85 -15.94 14.32
N ALA A 259 11.60 -16.36 14.53
CA ALA A 259 10.50 -16.05 13.62
C ALA A 259 9.83 -14.74 14.04
N LYS A 260 10.18 -13.64 13.35
CA LYS A 260 9.61 -12.31 13.65
C LYS A 260 8.11 -12.25 13.29
N SER A 261 7.31 -11.78 14.24
CA SER A 261 5.83 -11.76 14.19
C SER A 261 5.23 -13.13 13.90
N ALA A 262 5.66 -14.14 14.67
CA ALA A 262 5.07 -15.47 14.64
C ALA A 262 3.56 -15.39 14.86
N ALA A 263 2.80 -15.96 13.93
CA ALA A 263 1.36 -16.11 14.02
C ALA A 263 0.95 -17.42 13.35
N ALA A 264 -0.06 -18.09 13.89
CA ALA A 264 -0.62 -19.30 13.29
C ALA A 264 -0.98 -19.06 11.81
N GLY A 265 -0.57 -19.99 10.94
CA GLY A 265 -0.78 -19.92 9.50
C GLY A 265 0.31 -19.18 8.71
N ASN A 266 1.20 -18.42 9.36
CA ASN A 266 2.40 -17.89 8.72
C ASN A 266 3.36 -19.02 8.33
N GLU A 267 4.04 -18.91 7.21
CA GLU A 267 5.03 -19.87 6.72
C GLU A 267 6.42 -19.25 6.66
N TYR A 268 7.42 -20.03 7.07
CA TYR A 268 8.81 -19.63 7.10
C TYR A 268 9.72 -20.71 6.51
N ASN A 269 10.74 -20.28 5.78
CA ASN A 269 11.91 -21.05 5.41
C ASN A 269 12.99 -20.90 6.48
N TYR A 270 13.37 -22.02 7.10
CA TYR A 270 14.44 -22.10 8.08
C TYR A 270 15.67 -22.72 7.42
N SER A 271 16.86 -22.17 7.67
CA SER A 271 18.12 -22.83 7.36
C SER A 271 19.21 -22.50 8.35
N ALA A 272 20.19 -23.39 8.51
CA ALA A 272 21.38 -23.19 9.31
C ALA A 272 22.51 -24.07 8.80
N TYR A 273 23.75 -23.70 9.05
CA TYR A 273 24.90 -24.57 8.84
C TYR A 273 25.35 -25.13 10.18
N VAL A 274 25.62 -26.44 10.22
CA VAL A 274 26.04 -27.13 11.43
C VAL A 274 27.27 -27.98 11.14
N LYS A 275 28.23 -28.01 12.07
CA LYS A 275 29.48 -28.76 11.94
C LYS A 275 29.89 -29.38 13.27
N ILE A 276 30.55 -30.54 13.23
CA ILE A 276 31.26 -31.08 14.40
C ILE A 276 32.67 -30.45 14.43
N PRO A 277 33.10 -29.77 15.51
CA PRO A 277 34.46 -29.24 15.57
C PRO A 277 35.48 -30.37 15.67
N ASN A 278 36.72 -30.13 15.24
CA ASN A 278 37.75 -31.18 15.17
C ASN A 278 38.03 -31.86 16.53
N GLU A 279 37.90 -31.08 17.61
CA GLU A 279 38.14 -31.47 19.00
C GLU A 279 37.03 -32.33 19.63
N ALA A 280 35.86 -32.46 18.97
CA ALA A 280 34.76 -33.25 19.50
C ALA A 280 35.07 -34.75 19.59
N ASN A 281 34.40 -35.44 20.50
CA ASN A 281 34.65 -36.84 20.85
C ASN A 281 34.26 -37.88 19.77
N ILE A 282 33.48 -37.51 18.76
CA ILE A 282 33.05 -38.38 17.66
C ILE A 282 33.13 -37.65 16.32
N ASP A 283 33.25 -38.39 15.22
CA ASP A 283 33.48 -37.81 13.89
C ASP A 283 32.20 -37.51 13.09
N THR A 284 31.09 -38.14 13.48
CA THR A 284 29.77 -38.05 12.82
C THR A 284 28.66 -38.15 13.86
N ALA A 285 27.58 -37.40 13.66
CA ALA A 285 26.39 -37.45 14.50
C ALA A 285 25.17 -37.00 13.69
N THR A 286 23.96 -37.41 14.09
CA THR A 286 22.73 -36.87 13.50
C THR A 286 22.21 -35.73 14.36
N ILE A 287 22.20 -34.52 13.80
CA ILE A 287 21.60 -33.34 14.43
C ILE A 287 20.16 -33.17 13.94
N ILE A 288 19.30 -32.84 14.89
CA ILE A 288 17.91 -32.46 14.69
C ILE A 288 17.84 -30.94 14.79
N MET A 289 17.27 -30.31 13.77
CA MET A 289 16.92 -28.89 13.77
C MET A 289 15.40 -28.77 13.67
N GLY A 290 14.78 -27.93 14.50
CA GLY A 290 13.33 -27.90 14.56
C GLY A 290 12.72 -26.63 15.13
N VAL A 291 11.49 -26.32 14.73
CA VAL A 291 10.71 -25.21 15.30
C VAL A 291 10.32 -25.57 16.73
N SER A 292 10.49 -24.63 17.66
CA SER A 292 10.23 -24.81 19.08
C SER A 292 9.16 -23.84 19.57
N ASP A 293 8.26 -24.35 20.40
CA ASP A 293 7.36 -23.58 21.24
C ASP A 293 7.98 -23.52 22.64
N LEU A 294 8.27 -22.32 23.15
CA LEU A 294 8.92 -22.18 24.46
C LEU A 294 8.07 -22.68 25.62
N ASN A 295 6.76 -22.83 25.43
CA ASN A 295 5.86 -23.42 26.42
C ASN A 295 5.88 -24.95 26.38
N LYS A 296 6.55 -25.56 25.38
CA LYS A 296 6.68 -27.00 25.23
C LYS A 296 8.13 -27.43 25.42
N THR A 297 8.28 -28.63 25.96
CA THR A 297 9.59 -29.24 26.14
C THR A 297 10.22 -29.50 24.77
N ASP A 298 9.49 -30.17 23.88
CA ASP A 298 10.00 -30.67 22.61
C ASP A 298 9.65 -29.76 21.43
N SER A 299 10.44 -29.86 20.36
CA SER A 299 10.19 -29.14 19.12
C SER A 299 8.89 -29.61 18.48
N VAL A 300 8.13 -28.66 17.94
CA VAL A 300 6.82 -28.91 17.30
C VAL A 300 6.95 -29.45 15.88
N TYR A 301 8.11 -29.22 15.25
CA TYR A 301 8.49 -29.73 13.95
C TYR A 301 10.00 -29.91 13.90
N MET A 302 10.49 -30.95 13.23
CA MET A 302 11.91 -31.34 13.25
C MET A 302 12.34 -31.98 11.93
N VAL A 303 13.59 -31.70 11.52
CA VAL A 303 14.29 -32.42 10.46
C VAL A 303 15.62 -32.94 10.97
N GLU A 304 16.02 -34.10 10.48
CA GLU A 304 17.27 -34.77 10.87
C GLU A 304 18.32 -34.63 9.76
N LYS A 305 19.58 -34.40 10.14
CA LYS A 305 20.70 -34.37 9.20
C LYS A 305 21.96 -34.94 9.85
N GLU A 306 22.62 -35.85 9.14
CA GLU A 306 23.96 -36.30 9.52
C GLU A 306 24.96 -35.16 9.26
N ILE A 307 25.79 -34.86 10.25
CA ILE A 307 26.88 -33.88 10.18
C ILE A 307 28.21 -34.54 10.50
N ASN A 308 29.31 -33.90 10.11
CA ASN A 308 30.66 -34.44 10.31
C ASN A 308 31.70 -33.34 10.59
N LYS A 309 32.95 -33.74 10.83
CA LYS A 309 34.09 -32.83 11.08
C LYS A 309 34.66 -32.15 9.84
N LYS A 310 34.46 -32.71 8.64
CA LYS A 310 35.14 -32.28 7.42
C LYS A 310 34.54 -31.00 6.86
N GLU A 311 33.23 -30.86 6.90
CA GLU A 311 32.52 -29.76 6.25
C GLU A 311 31.30 -29.27 7.02
N TRP A 312 30.96 -28.01 6.81
CA TRP A 312 29.70 -27.42 7.26
C TRP A 312 28.54 -28.01 6.48
N THR A 313 27.56 -28.56 7.20
CA THR A 313 26.37 -29.16 6.59
C THR A 313 25.19 -28.21 6.70
N LYS A 314 24.55 -27.85 5.57
CA LYS A 314 23.32 -27.06 5.57
C LYS A 314 22.13 -27.94 5.97
N ILE A 315 21.34 -27.49 6.92
CA ILE A 315 20.03 -28.04 7.28
C ILE A 315 18.99 -26.98 6.90
N GLU A 316 17.97 -27.34 6.14
CA GLU A 316 16.93 -26.40 5.68
C GLU A 316 15.55 -27.07 5.59
N PHE A 317 14.49 -26.31 5.88
CA PHE A 317 13.11 -26.76 5.75
C PHE A 317 12.14 -25.57 5.72
N THR A 318 10.93 -25.80 5.19
CA THR A 318 9.81 -24.85 5.24
C THR A 318 8.79 -25.36 6.25
N TYR A 319 8.21 -24.46 7.05
CA TYR A 319 7.18 -24.82 8.03
C TYR A 319 6.14 -23.71 8.17
N THR A 320 4.87 -24.11 8.17
CA THR A 320 3.72 -23.25 8.51
C THR A 320 3.44 -23.37 10.00
N LEU A 321 3.51 -22.26 10.72
CA LEU A 321 3.25 -22.21 12.16
C LEU A 321 1.82 -22.63 12.47
N LYS A 322 1.64 -23.41 13.52
CA LYS A 322 0.31 -23.80 14.03
C LYS A 322 -0.15 -22.93 15.18
N ASN A 323 0.77 -22.27 15.89
CA ASN A 323 0.50 -21.42 17.04
C ASN A 323 1.46 -20.23 17.04
N ASP A 324 1.03 -19.12 17.65
CA ASP A 324 1.81 -17.88 17.74
C ASP A 324 3.07 -18.03 18.61
N SER A 325 3.10 -19.03 19.49
CA SER A 325 4.23 -19.36 20.35
C SER A 325 5.37 -20.13 19.65
N GLU A 326 5.19 -20.52 18.38
CA GLU A 326 6.17 -21.29 17.59
C GLU A 326 7.23 -20.38 16.95
N ASP A 327 7.85 -19.53 17.78
CA ASP A 327 8.73 -18.43 17.33
C ASP A 327 10.23 -18.74 17.36
N SER A 328 10.60 -19.94 17.83
CA SER A 328 11.97 -20.30 18.19
C SER A 328 12.48 -21.48 17.36
N ILE A 329 13.80 -21.68 17.34
CA ILE A 329 14.41 -22.86 16.69
C ILE A 329 15.34 -23.58 17.66
N ALA A 330 15.31 -24.91 17.64
CA ALA A 330 16.09 -25.78 18.50
C ALA A 330 17.06 -26.64 17.69
N PHE A 331 18.21 -26.94 18.30
CA PHE A 331 19.20 -27.90 17.82
C PHE A 331 19.43 -28.96 18.90
N GLU A 332 19.34 -30.24 18.54
CA GLU A 332 19.61 -31.38 19.42
C GLU A 332 20.20 -32.56 18.66
N GLN A 333 20.64 -33.61 19.36
CA GLN A 333 21.16 -34.83 18.72
C GLN A 333 20.08 -35.91 18.73
N LYS A 334 20.03 -36.70 17.66
CA LYS A 334 19.11 -37.83 17.57
C LYS A 334 19.29 -38.82 18.72
N SER A 335 18.18 -39.24 19.32
CA SER A 335 18.18 -40.05 20.54
C SER A 335 18.81 -41.45 20.38
N GLU A 336 18.73 -41.99 19.17
CA GLU A 336 19.23 -43.32 18.79
C GLU A 336 20.75 -43.37 18.60
N ASP A 337 21.41 -42.20 18.55
CA ASP A 337 22.86 -42.13 18.55
C ASP A 337 23.40 -42.63 19.90
N LYS A 338 24.13 -43.76 19.86
CA LYS A 338 24.63 -44.43 21.07
C LYS A 338 25.68 -43.61 21.85
N THR A 339 26.32 -42.65 21.18
CA THR A 339 27.38 -41.82 21.75
C THR A 339 26.94 -40.36 21.72
N VAL A 340 26.95 -39.71 22.87
CA VAL A 340 26.62 -38.29 23.00
C VAL A 340 27.74 -37.46 22.36
N LEU A 341 27.38 -36.63 21.39
CA LEU A 341 28.25 -35.62 20.81
C LEU A 341 28.50 -34.52 21.84
N THR A 342 29.75 -34.32 22.27
CA THR A 342 30.10 -33.35 23.33
C THR A 342 29.85 -31.90 22.94
N GLU A 343 29.97 -31.60 21.65
CA GLU A 343 29.86 -30.24 21.13
C GLU A 343 29.60 -30.19 19.61
N TYR A 344 28.92 -29.14 19.16
CA TYR A 344 28.74 -28.81 17.75
C TYR A 344 28.75 -27.29 17.53
N LEU A 345 29.01 -26.89 16.29
CA LEU A 345 29.01 -25.50 15.84
C LEU A 345 27.76 -25.23 15.00
N VAL A 346 27.17 -24.04 15.15
CA VAL A 346 26.03 -23.55 14.36
C VAL A 346 26.38 -22.18 13.79
N ASP A 347 26.07 -21.96 12.52
CA ASP A 347 26.33 -20.71 11.82
C ASP A 347 25.24 -20.40 10.78
N ASP A 348 25.18 -19.14 10.33
CA ASP A 348 24.31 -18.65 9.26
C ASP A 348 22.83 -19.08 9.39
N VAL A 349 22.26 -18.92 10.58
CA VAL A 349 20.85 -19.29 10.82
C VAL A 349 19.92 -18.29 10.14
N THR A 350 19.19 -18.71 9.12
CA THR A 350 18.24 -17.89 8.38
C THR A 350 16.82 -18.34 8.66
N VAL A 351 15.93 -17.38 8.98
CA VAL A 351 14.48 -17.61 9.10
C VAL A 351 13.75 -16.59 8.21
N GLU A 352 13.31 -17.02 7.04
CA GLU A 352 12.69 -16.16 6.04
C GLU A 352 11.18 -16.43 5.98
N CYS A 353 10.35 -15.43 6.25
CA CYS A 353 8.90 -15.53 6.05
C CYS A 353 8.59 -15.65 4.56
N THR A 354 8.00 -16.77 4.14
CA THR A 354 7.55 -17.01 2.75
C THR A 354 6.08 -16.67 2.54
N LYS A 355 5.29 -16.73 3.63
CA LYS A 355 3.87 -16.40 3.63
C LYS A 355 3.45 -15.79 4.96
N ARG A 356 2.79 -14.64 4.92
CA ARG A 356 2.13 -14.04 6.09
C ARG A 356 0.61 -14.02 5.90
N VAL A 357 -0.12 -14.56 6.86
CA VAL A 357 -1.58 -14.45 6.93
C VAL A 357 -1.92 -13.01 7.31
N PRO A 358 -2.86 -12.37 6.59
CA PRO A 358 -3.24 -10.99 6.90
C PRO A 358 -3.96 -10.93 8.26
N THR A 359 -3.50 -10.03 9.13
CA THR A 359 -4.21 -9.68 10.36
C THR A 359 -5.00 -8.40 10.14
N VAL A 360 -6.30 -8.40 10.48
CA VAL A 360 -7.17 -7.22 10.43
C VAL A 360 -7.40 -6.71 11.85
N SER A 361 -6.89 -5.51 12.14
CA SER A 361 -7.30 -4.70 13.28
C SER A 361 -8.43 -3.74 12.86
N TYR A 362 -9.23 -3.25 13.80
CA TYR A 362 -10.27 -2.27 13.50
C TYR A 362 -10.56 -1.33 14.67
N ASP A 363 -10.79 -0.07 14.35
CA ASP A 363 -11.33 0.95 15.25
C ASP A 363 -12.75 1.30 14.81
N VAL A 364 -13.66 1.56 15.75
CA VAL A 364 -15.05 1.93 15.45
C VAL A 364 -15.38 3.23 16.16
N ASP A 365 -15.55 4.28 15.37
CA ASP A 365 -15.93 5.60 15.83
C ASP A 365 -17.43 5.83 15.61
N LYS A 366 -18.11 6.37 16.62
CA LYS A 366 -19.53 6.73 16.52
C LYS A 366 -19.66 8.14 15.93
N THR A 367 -20.60 8.32 15.01
CA THR A 367 -20.95 9.64 14.43
C THR A 367 -22.45 9.92 14.58
N ASP A 368 -22.85 11.15 14.25
CA ASP A 368 -24.26 11.56 14.25
C ASP A 368 -25.10 10.83 13.18
N SER A 369 -24.45 10.30 12.13
CA SER A 369 -25.08 9.58 11.01
C SER A 369 -24.89 8.05 11.05
N GLY A 370 -24.18 7.52 12.05
CA GLY A 370 -23.91 6.09 12.18
C GLY A 370 -22.56 5.78 12.80
N TYR A 371 -21.75 4.98 12.10
CA TYR A 371 -20.44 4.54 12.56
C TYR A 371 -19.40 4.66 11.45
N VAL A 372 -18.19 5.06 11.81
CA VAL A 372 -17.01 5.04 10.96
C VAL A 372 -16.12 3.94 11.49
N ILE A 373 -15.89 2.90 10.68
CA ILE A 373 -15.03 1.78 11.02
C ILE A 373 -13.71 1.96 10.28
N ASN A 374 -12.60 2.09 10.99
CA ASN A 374 -11.26 2.10 10.42
C ASN A 374 -10.66 0.70 10.54
N ALA A 375 -10.78 -0.11 9.50
CA ALA A 375 -10.18 -1.43 9.44
C ALA A 375 -8.73 -1.29 8.96
N SER A 376 -7.77 -1.79 9.73
CA SER A 376 -6.36 -1.71 9.39
C SER A 376 -5.81 -3.12 9.18
N LEU A 377 -5.28 -3.40 8.00
CA LEU A 377 -4.53 -4.61 7.71
C LEU A 377 -3.10 -4.39 8.14
N ASP A 378 -2.54 -5.30 8.94
CA ASP A 378 -1.21 -5.09 9.52
C ASP A 378 -0.11 -5.46 8.53
N ASP A 379 -0.16 -6.64 7.91
CA ASP A 379 0.82 -7.07 6.91
C ASP A 379 0.33 -8.25 6.06
N TYR A 380 0.63 -8.25 4.76
CA TYR A 380 0.47 -9.41 3.86
C TYR A 380 1.72 -9.61 3.02
N TYR A 381 2.20 -10.85 2.92
CA TYR A 381 3.29 -11.22 2.03
C TYR A 381 3.07 -12.64 1.52
N GLU A 382 3.07 -12.81 0.20
CA GLU A 382 3.19 -14.12 -0.44
C GLU A 382 3.90 -13.91 -1.78
N GLU A 383 5.03 -14.59 -1.98
CA GLU A 383 5.90 -14.34 -3.13
C GLU A 383 5.20 -14.67 -4.47
N GLY A 384 5.27 -13.74 -5.43
CA GLY A 384 4.75 -13.93 -6.78
C GLY A 384 3.22 -13.98 -6.92
N LYS A 385 2.47 -13.81 -5.82
CA LYS A 385 1.00 -13.82 -5.86
C LYS A 385 0.42 -12.43 -5.65
N THR A 386 -0.65 -12.17 -6.40
CA THR A 386 -1.54 -11.03 -6.16
C THR A 386 -2.75 -11.54 -5.39
N LYS A 387 -3.12 -10.88 -4.29
CA LYS A 387 -4.34 -11.18 -3.54
C LYS A 387 -5.21 -9.94 -3.44
N TYR A 388 -6.49 -10.18 -3.17
CA TYR A 388 -7.46 -9.15 -2.92
C TYR A 388 -7.97 -9.34 -1.50
N ILE A 389 -8.03 -8.27 -0.73
CA ILE A 389 -8.66 -8.26 0.57
C ILE A 389 -9.75 -7.20 0.54
N GLN A 390 -10.90 -7.56 1.08
CA GLN A 390 -12.03 -6.68 1.30
C GLN A 390 -12.57 -6.99 2.69
N THR A 391 -13.01 -5.96 3.39
CA THR A 391 -13.53 -6.06 4.75
C THR A 391 -15.04 -5.86 4.75
N ILE A 392 -15.73 -6.39 5.75
CA ILE A 392 -17.16 -6.16 5.97
C ILE A 392 -17.39 -5.79 7.44
N ALA A 393 -18.02 -4.63 7.66
CA ALA A 393 -18.53 -4.23 8.95
C ALA A 393 -19.99 -4.68 9.08
N VAL A 394 -20.34 -5.32 10.18
CA VAL A 394 -21.65 -5.91 10.42
C VAL A 394 -22.15 -5.47 11.79
N LYS A 395 -23.37 -4.92 11.82
CA LYS A 395 -24.12 -4.61 13.04
C LYS A 395 -25.03 -5.78 13.39
N TYR A 396 -25.02 -6.16 14.66
CA TYR A 396 -25.82 -7.22 15.24
C TYR A 396 -26.74 -6.70 16.34
N ASN A 397 -27.84 -7.42 16.55
CA ASN A 397 -28.67 -7.37 17.75
C ASN A 397 -28.74 -8.79 18.33
N GLY A 398 -27.95 -9.07 19.36
CA GLY A 398 -27.75 -10.46 19.82
C GLY A 398 -27.11 -11.31 18.72
N THR A 399 -27.85 -12.24 18.13
CA THR A 399 -27.36 -13.10 17.01
C THR A 399 -27.91 -12.68 15.64
N GLU A 400 -28.83 -11.71 15.59
CA GLU A 400 -29.46 -11.26 14.36
C GLU A 400 -28.65 -10.15 13.69
N LEU A 401 -28.44 -10.26 12.37
CA LEU A 401 -27.79 -9.24 11.56
C LEU A 401 -28.78 -8.09 11.29
N VAL A 402 -28.36 -6.87 11.61
CA VAL A 402 -29.19 -5.65 11.50
C VAL A 402 -28.78 -4.80 10.30
N ALA A 403 -27.48 -4.68 10.05
CA ALA A 403 -26.93 -3.93 8.92
C ALA A 403 -25.52 -4.45 8.59
N ALA A 404 -25.10 -4.31 7.34
CA ALA A 404 -23.73 -4.59 6.94
C ALA A 404 -23.25 -3.58 5.89
N LYS A 405 -21.95 -3.31 5.87
CA LYS A 405 -21.31 -2.50 4.82
C LYS A 405 -19.92 -3.03 4.52
N MET A 406 -19.63 -3.13 3.24
CA MET A 406 -18.32 -3.55 2.75
C MET A 406 -17.37 -2.36 2.63
N GLY A 407 -16.11 -2.61 2.97
CA GLY A 407 -15.00 -1.73 2.64
C GLY A 407 -14.63 -1.84 1.16
N GLU A 408 -13.70 -1.00 0.73
CA GLU A 408 -13.21 -1.05 -0.64
C GLU A 408 -12.41 -2.34 -0.87
N LYS A 409 -12.48 -2.90 -2.08
CA LYS A 409 -11.64 -4.03 -2.46
C LYS A 409 -10.22 -3.54 -2.73
N LYS A 410 -9.24 -4.16 -2.08
CA LYS A 410 -7.84 -3.71 -2.12
C LYS A 410 -6.96 -4.82 -2.64
N VAL A 411 -6.04 -4.46 -3.54
CA VAL A 411 -5.15 -5.41 -4.25
C VAL A 411 -3.76 -5.37 -3.62
N PHE A 412 -3.22 -6.54 -3.30
CA PHE A 412 -1.92 -6.74 -2.68
C PHE A 412 -1.03 -7.54 -3.61
N SER A 413 0.23 -7.12 -3.77
CA SER A 413 1.24 -7.87 -4.52
C SER A 413 2.46 -8.13 -3.65
N SER A 414 3.31 -9.08 -4.03
CA SER A 414 4.55 -9.43 -3.32
C SER A 414 5.58 -8.29 -3.19
N LYS A 415 5.29 -7.09 -3.72
CA LYS A 415 6.12 -5.87 -3.62
C LYS A 415 5.50 -4.80 -2.71
N THR A 416 4.35 -5.06 -2.11
CA THR A 416 3.59 -4.08 -1.33
C THR A 416 3.42 -4.59 0.09
N THR A 417 4.33 -4.23 0.98
CA THR A 417 4.16 -4.41 2.43
C THR A 417 3.98 -3.04 3.04
N TYR A 418 2.75 -2.71 3.44
CA TYR A 418 2.42 -1.57 4.31
C TYR A 418 1.12 -1.87 5.02
N PRO A 419 0.91 -1.37 6.26
CA PRO A 419 -0.40 -1.43 6.86
C PRO A 419 -1.38 -0.66 5.97
N LEU A 420 -2.47 -1.31 5.58
CA LEU A 420 -3.53 -0.67 4.80
C LEU A 420 -4.65 -0.29 5.76
N ASN A 421 -4.93 1.00 5.90
CA ASN A 421 -6.10 1.50 6.62
C ASN A 421 -7.24 1.69 5.60
N ASP A 422 -8.36 1.03 5.82
CA ASP A 422 -9.60 1.17 5.06
C ASP A 422 -10.69 1.73 5.98
N THR A 423 -11.37 2.78 5.52
CA THR A 423 -12.41 3.44 6.31
C THR A 423 -13.78 3.09 5.74
N ILE A 424 -14.57 2.33 6.50
CA ILE A 424 -15.91 1.89 6.18
C ILE A 424 -16.93 2.76 6.93
N ASN A 425 -17.65 3.59 6.20
CA ASN A 425 -18.68 4.46 6.77
C ASN A 425 -20.03 3.72 6.88
N LEU A 426 -20.30 3.00 7.97
CA LEU A 426 -21.57 2.31 8.17
C LEU A 426 -22.65 3.30 8.65
N GLU A 427 -23.44 3.80 7.70
CA GLU A 427 -24.61 4.63 7.99
C GLU A 427 -25.74 3.76 8.57
N THR A 428 -26.08 4.02 9.84
CA THR A 428 -27.12 3.28 10.57
C THR A 428 -27.65 4.15 11.69
N GLN A 429 -28.84 3.81 12.20
CA GLN A 429 -29.28 4.31 13.50
C GLN A 429 -28.27 3.92 14.60
N PRO A 430 -28.07 4.79 15.62
CA PRO A 430 -27.22 4.49 16.77
C PRO A 430 -27.52 3.13 17.39
N LEU A 431 -26.50 2.47 17.92
CA LEU A 431 -26.64 1.20 18.63
C LEU A 431 -27.63 1.35 19.79
N LYS A 432 -28.62 0.46 19.81
CA LYS A 432 -29.52 0.24 20.94
C LYS A 432 -28.85 -0.70 21.95
N GLU A 433 -29.39 -0.74 23.16
CA GLU A 433 -28.90 -1.64 24.21
C GLU A 433 -28.91 -3.10 23.73
N GLY A 434 -27.74 -3.76 23.78
CA GLY A 434 -27.54 -5.14 23.28
C GLY A 434 -27.10 -5.26 21.82
N GLU A 435 -27.08 -4.18 21.05
CA GLU A 435 -26.53 -4.16 19.70
C GLU A 435 -25.00 -3.97 19.71
N TYR A 436 -24.29 -4.59 18.77
CA TYR A 436 -22.84 -4.44 18.63
C TYR A 436 -22.39 -4.50 17.16
N ILE A 437 -21.18 -4.03 16.86
CA ILE A 437 -20.58 -4.10 15.52
C ILE A 437 -19.38 -5.05 15.54
N LYS A 438 -19.23 -5.84 14.49
CA LYS A 438 -18.04 -6.65 14.21
C LYS A 438 -17.54 -6.39 12.81
N VAL A 439 -16.25 -6.56 12.59
CA VAL A 439 -15.60 -6.43 11.29
C VAL A 439 -14.91 -7.74 10.96
N TYR A 440 -15.06 -8.20 9.72
CA TYR A 440 -14.45 -9.42 9.23
C TYR A 440 -13.64 -9.12 7.97
N SER A 441 -12.54 -9.84 7.75
CA SER A 441 -12.01 -9.99 6.40
C SER A 441 -12.96 -10.87 5.59
N MET A 442 -13.10 -10.63 4.30
CA MET A 442 -14.00 -11.46 3.46
C MET A 442 -13.62 -12.94 3.48
N SER A 443 -12.33 -13.27 3.62
CA SER A 443 -11.90 -14.67 3.74
C SER A 443 -12.30 -15.31 5.08
N ASP A 444 -12.35 -14.53 6.16
CA ASP A 444 -12.73 -15.03 7.49
C ASP A 444 -14.25 -14.96 7.73
N ALA A 445 -14.96 -14.15 6.95
CA ALA A 445 -16.40 -14.00 7.00
C ALA A 445 -17.11 -15.32 6.71
N ASP A 446 -16.63 -16.09 5.74
CA ASP A 446 -17.22 -17.40 5.38
C ASP A 446 -17.14 -18.43 6.52
N GLU A 447 -16.11 -18.37 7.38
CA GLU A 447 -15.92 -19.31 8.49
C GLU A 447 -16.48 -18.80 9.84
N ASN A 448 -16.51 -17.48 10.05
CA ASN A 448 -16.81 -16.86 11.35
C ASN A 448 -18.12 -16.06 11.41
N LEU A 449 -18.84 -15.92 10.29
CA LEU A 449 -20.24 -15.52 10.34
C LEU A 449 -21.05 -16.71 10.84
N PRO A 450 -21.67 -16.63 12.03
CA PRO A 450 -22.46 -17.74 12.55
C PRO A 450 -23.57 -18.05 11.55
N ILE A 451 -23.60 -19.32 11.12
CA ILE A 451 -24.57 -19.93 10.21
C ILE A 451 -25.99 -19.44 10.55
N LEU A 452 -26.61 -18.70 9.63
CA LEU A 452 -28.06 -18.67 9.52
C LEU A 452 -28.45 -19.68 8.47
N SER A 453 -29.15 -20.75 8.87
CA SER A 453 -29.83 -21.69 7.96
C SER A 453 -30.88 -21.01 7.06
N SER A 454 -31.12 -19.70 7.23
CA SER A 454 -31.93 -18.83 6.36
C SER A 454 -31.11 -17.86 5.50
N TYR A 455 -29.80 -17.74 5.67
CA TYR A 455 -28.91 -17.02 4.74
C TYR A 455 -28.08 -18.04 3.96
N LYS A 456 -28.55 -18.38 2.77
CA LYS A 456 -27.68 -19.03 1.79
C LYS A 456 -26.78 -17.93 1.26
N TYR A 457 -25.49 -17.98 1.56
CA TYR A 457 -24.46 -17.27 0.80
C TYR A 457 -24.84 -17.36 -0.69
N ASN A 458 -25.18 -16.21 -1.25
CA ASN A 458 -25.53 -16.08 -2.65
C ASN A 458 -24.47 -15.17 -3.27
N PRO A 459 -23.54 -15.69 -4.08
CA PRO A 459 -22.51 -14.88 -4.73
C PRO A 459 -23.07 -13.84 -5.73
N PHE A 460 -24.39 -13.73 -5.83
CA PHE A 460 -25.14 -12.77 -6.65
C PHE A 460 -25.99 -11.78 -5.84
N ASP A 461 -25.75 -11.62 -4.53
CA ASP A 461 -26.42 -10.62 -3.69
C ASP A 461 -26.03 -9.18 -4.13
N PRO A 462 -26.99 -8.28 -4.45
CA PRO A 462 -26.71 -6.93 -4.97
C PRO A 462 -25.84 -6.05 -4.04
N ALA A 463 -25.82 -6.34 -2.73
CA ALA A 463 -24.95 -5.63 -1.80
C ALA A 463 -23.44 -5.93 -2.02
N PHE A 464 -23.11 -6.91 -2.88
CA PHE A 464 -21.76 -7.42 -3.14
C PHE A 464 -21.29 -7.17 -4.59
N ASN A 465 -21.99 -6.33 -5.38
CA ASN A 465 -21.86 -6.33 -6.84
C ASN A 465 -21.66 -4.95 -7.49
N GLN A 466 -20.92 -4.02 -6.86
CA GLN A 466 -20.53 -2.77 -7.51
C GLN A 466 -19.76 -3.10 -8.79
N LYS A 467 -20.33 -2.73 -9.95
CA LYS A 467 -19.69 -2.96 -11.25
C LYS A 467 -18.79 -1.79 -11.61
N THR A 468 -17.74 -2.07 -12.38
CA THR A 468 -16.94 -1.02 -13.01
C THR A 468 -17.38 -0.85 -14.46
N LEU A 469 -17.68 0.40 -14.84
CA LEU A 469 -17.85 0.81 -16.23
C LEU A 469 -16.56 1.44 -16.73
N HIS A 470 -15.74 0.66 -17.43
CA HIS A 470 -14.52 1.15 -18.06
C HIS A 470 -14.84 1.87 -19.38
N LEU A 471 -14.26 3.06 -19.57
CA LEU A 471 -14.35 3.78 -20.84
C LEU A 471 -13.00 3.78 -21.53
N ILE A 472 -12.97 3.35 -22.77
CA ILE A 472 -11.82 3.43 -23.67
C ILE A 472 -12.19 4.32 -24.84
N GLY A 473 -11.41 5.36 -25.07
CA GLY A 473 -11.70 6.32 -26.13
C GLY A 473 -10.62 7.38 -26.32
N ASP A 474 -10.93 8.35 -27.16
CA ASP A 474 -10.03 9.44 -27.52
C ASP A 474 -10.47 10.79 -26.90
N SER A 475 -10.19 11.91 -27.57
CA SER A 475 -10.49 13.26 -27.09
C SER A 475 -11.98 13.52 -26.89
N ILE A 476 -12.87 12.84 -27.59
CA ILE A 476 -14.32 13.03 -27.40
C ILE A 476 -14.86 12.30 -26.16
N VAL A 477 -14.06 11.43 -25.53
CA VAL A 477 -14.41 10.66 -24.33
C VAL A 477 -13.59 11.11 -23.11
N ALA A 478 -12.34 11.54 -23.32
CA ALA A 478 -11.35 11.81 -22.28
C ALA A 478 -11.75 12.91 -21.29
N ASP A 479 -11.15 12.82 -20.10
CA ASP A 479 -11.21 13.88 -19.10
C ASP A 479 -10.29 15.05 -19.48
N TYR A 480 -10.78 16.26 -19.24
CA TYR A 480 -10.05 17.52 -19.43
C TYR A 480 -9.94 18.25 -18.10
N SER A 481 -8.76 18.81 -17.81
CA SER A 481 -8.58 19.62 -16.61
C SER A 481 -9.39 20.93 -16.68
N GLU A 482 -9.88 21.39 -15.55
CA GLU A 482 -10.71 22.62 -15.45
C GLU A 482 -9.93 23.91 -15.77
N GLN A 483 -8.61 23.87 -16.00
CA GLN A 483 -7.73 25.04 -16.15
C GLN A 483 -7.66 25.69 -17.55
N ILE A 484 -8.69 25.56 -18.39
CA ILE A 484 -8.78 26.25 -19.68
C ILE A 484 -10.25 26.72 -19.79
N ALA A 485 -10.65 27.97 -20.09
CA ALA A 485 -10.01 29.18 -20.61
C ALA A 485 -10.79 30.47 -20.21
N LYS A 486 -10.28 31.62 -20.63
CA LYS A 486 -10.90 32.97 -20.64
C LYS A 486 -12.28 33.09 -21.35
N LYS A 487 -12.88 31.98 -21.78
CA LYS A 487 -14.26 31.81 -22.28
C LYS A 487 -14.72 30.37 -21.95
N PRO A 488 -15.65 30.14 -21.01
CA PRO A 488 -16.06 28.81 -20.57
C PRO A 488 -16.73 27.97 -21.67
N GLU A 489 -17.52 28.61 -22.54
CA GLU A 489 -18.32 27.91 -23.55
C GLU A 489 -17.55 27.33 -24.74
N SER A 490 -16.29 27.71 -24.96
CA SER A 490 -15.47 27.26 -26.11
C SER A 490 -14.40 26.22 -25.77
N VAL A 491 -14.45 25.65 -24.56
CA VAL A 491 -13.45 24.67 -24.12
C VAL A 491 -13.94 23.27 -24.44
N THR A 492 -13.09 22.48 -25.11
CA THR A 492 -13.37 21.08 -25.42
C THR A 492 -13.60 20.26 -24.15
N ARG A 493 -14.63 19.42 -24.17
CA ARG A 493 -14.91 18.40 -23.15
C ARG A 493 -15.16 17.05 -23.81
N GLY A 494 -14.87 15.97 -23.10
CA GLY A 494 -15.26 14.63 -23.50
C GLY A 494 -16.56 14.23 -22.78
N TRP A 495 -17.43 13.47 -23.43
CA TRP A 495 -18.68 13.04 -22.80
C TRP A 495 -18.45 12.09 -21.61
N GLY A 496 -17.32 11.36 -21.60
CA GLY A 496 -16.96 10.43 -20.53
C GLY A 496 -16.74 11.10 -19.18
N MET A 497 -16.48 12.42 -19.15
CA MET A 497 -16.39 13.20 -17.90
C MET A 497 -17.68 13.20 -17.10
N TYR A 498 -18.83 13.09 -17.78
CA TYR A 498 -20.15 13.35 -17.18
C TYR A 498 -20.96 12.07 -16.98
N ILE A 499 -20.50 10.91 -17.47
CA ILE A 499 -21.32 9.69 -17.48
C ILE A 499 -21.57 9.11 -16.08
N GLN A 500 -20.68 9.35 -15.11
CA GLN A 500 -20.92 8.94 -13.71
C GLN A 500 -22.21 9.56 -13.14
N GLU A 501 -22.63 10.75 -13.61
CA GLU A 501 -23.86 11.42 -13.16
C GLU A 501 -25.14 10.59 -13.44
N TYR A 502 -25.07 9.58 -14.31
CA TYR A 502 -26.20 8.71 -14.67
C TYR A 502 -26.25 7.41 -13.88
N PHE A 503 -25.27 7.16 -13.01
CA PHE A 503 -25.15 5.92 -12.24
C PHE A 503 -24.94 6.24 -10.76
N ASN A 504 -25.61 5.50 -9.89
CA ASN A 504 -25.27 5.51 -8.47
C ASN A 504 -23.89 4.89 -8.32
N GLU A 505 -22.93 5.63 -7.76
CA GLU A 505 -21.54 5.18 -7.66
C GLU A 505 -21.41 3.87 -6.89
N ASN A 506 -22.31 3.61 -5.92
CA ASN A 506 -22.32 2.34 -5.17
C ASN A 506 -22.71 1.13 -6.03
N ASP A 507 -23.43 1.34 -7.13
CA ASP A 507 -23.88 0.27 -8.02
C ASP A 507 -22.97 0.15 -9.25
N VAL A 508 -22.58 1.29 -9.85
CA VAL A 508 -21.66 1.35 -11.00
C VAL A 508 -20.67 2.51 -10.84
N LYS A 509 -19.38 2.17 -10.77
CA LYS A 509 -18.27 3.13 -10.76
C LYS A 509 -17.66 3.27 -12.15
N VAL A 510 -17.52 4.51 -12.61
CA VAL A 510 -16.95 4.81 -13.93
C VAL A 510 -15.43 4.94 -13.82
N ASN A 511 -14.73 4.17 -14.65
CA ASN A 511 -13.28 4.25 -14.82
C ASN A 511 -12.95 4.77 -16.22
N ASN A 512 -12.83 6.09 -16.38
CA ASN A 512 -12.52 6.71 -17.67
C ASN A 512 -11.03 6.61 -17.99
N GLN A 513 -10.65 5.72 -18.91
CA GLN A 513 -9.27 5.54 -19.35
C GLN A 513 -8.98 6.18 -20.71
N ALA A 514 -9.96 6.88 -21.29
CA ALA A 514 -9.83 7.57 -22.55
C ALA A 514 -8.75 8.67 -22.50
N LYS A 515 -8.09 8.90 -23.63
CA LYS A 515 -7.07 9.95 -23.73
C LYS A 515 -7.04 10.58 -25.12
N SER A 516 -6.89 11.90 -25.13
CA SER A 516 -6.80 12.68 -26.38
C SER A 516 -5.73 12.13 -27.33
N GLY A 517 -6.12 11.92 -28.57
CA GLY A 517 -5.25 11.43 -29.64
C GLY A 517 -5.04 9.92 -29.68
N GLU A 518 -5.72 9.14 -28.84
CA GLU A 518 -5.65 7.68 -28.89
C GLU A 518 -6.41 7.08 -30.08
N SER A 519 -5.93 5.94 -30.55
CA SER A 519 -6.48 5.08 -31.59
C SER A 519 -6.49 3.64 -31.08
N THR A 520 -7.12 2.70 -31.77
CA THR A 520 -7.07 1.28 -31.35
C THR A 520 -5.63 0.76 -31.26
N LYS A 521 -4.76 1.16 -32.18
CA LYS A 521 -3.34 0.77 -32.19
C LYS A 521 -2.55 1.39 -31.04
N SER A 522 -2.70 2.69 -30.82
CA SER A 522 -1.93 3.37 -29.78
C SER A 522 -2.37 2.92 -28.38
N PHE A 523 -3.67 2.68 -28.19
CA PHE A 523 -4.22 2.18 -26.93
C PHE A 523 -3.75 0.76 -26.59
N LEU A 524 -3.63 -0.11 -27.60
CA LEU A 524 -3.16 -1.51 -27.42
C LEU A 524 -1.64 -1.65 -27.30
N TYR A 525 -0.86 -0.95 -28.12
CA TYR A 525 0.53 -1.32 -28.40
C TYR A 525 1.59 -0.29 -27.99
N THR A 526 1.22 0.94 -27.62
CA THR A 526 2.27 1.93 -27.31
C THR A 526 2.84 1.72 -25.91
N ASN A 527 4.11 1.34 -25.88
CA ASN A 527 4.97 1.09 -24.72
C ASN A 527 5.21 2.30 -23.79
N VAL A 528 4.67 3.47 -24.13
CA VAL A 528 4.84 4.71 -23.33
C VAL A 528 3.73 4.87 -22.29
N VAL A 529 2.56 4.24 -22.48
CA VAL A 529 1.51 4.20 -21.46
C VAL A 529 0.77 2.87 -21.54
N GLN A 530 0.81 2.11 -20.46
CA GLN A 530 0.20 0.78 -20.35
C GLN A 530 -1.34 0.82 -20.19
N ARG A 531 -2.07 1.62 -20.97
CA ARG A 531 -3.50 1.90 -20.75
C ARG A 531 -4.39 0.68 -20.89
N TRP A 532 -4.18 -0.12 -21.94
CA TRP A 532 -4.95 -1.35 -22.09
C TRP A 532 -4.67 -2.36 -20.96
N LEU A 533 -3.42 -2.53 -20.49
CA LEU A 533 -3.22 -3.41 -19.34
C LEU A 533 -3.82 -2.84 -18.06
N ASN A 534 -3.88 -1.51 -17.88
CA ASN A 534 -4.55 -0.94 -16.71
C ASN A 534 -6.03 -1.33 -16.67
N VAL A 535 -6.74 -1.23 -17.81
CA VAL A 535 -8.13 -1.72 -17.92
C VAL A 535 -8.17 -3.22 -17.69
N LYS A 536 -7.39 -4.00 -18.46
CA LYS A 536 -7.39 -5.47 -18.40
C LYS A 536 -7.07 -6.04 -17.00
N ASN A 537 -6.18 -5.39 -16.26
CA ASN A 537 -5.76 -5.85 -14.93
C ASN A 537 -6.75 -5.44 -13.84
N SER A 538 -7.58 -4.42 -14.07
CA SER A 538 -8.64 -3.99 -13.16
C SER A 538 -10.01 -4.58 -13.48
N LEU A 539 -10.18 -5.18 -14.66
CA LEU A 539 -11.44 -5.76 -15.11
C LEU A 539 -11.79 -7.04 -14.34
N GLU A 540 -13.01 -7.08 -13.79
CA GLU A 540 -13.61 -8.20 -13.09
C GLU A 540 -14.84 -8.78 -13.83
N GLU A 541 -15.33 -9.92 -13.35
CA GLU A 541 -16.49 -10.59 -13.96
C GLU A 541 -17.77 -9.75 -13.83
N GLY A 542 -18.47 -9.56 -14.95
CA GLY A 542 -19.68 -8.74 -15.04
C GLY A 542 -19.45 -7.23 -15.10
N ASP A 543 -18.20 -6.76 -15.16
CA ASP A 543 -17.88 -5.37 -15.48
C ASP A 543 -18.21 -5.03 -16.94
N TYR A 544 -18.30 -3.73 -17.25
CA TYR A 544 -18.61 -3.24 -18.59
C TYR A 544 -17.42 -2.47 -19.17
N VAL A 545 -17.21 -2.59 -20.48
CA VAL A 545 -16.22 -1.81 -21.21
C VAL A 545 -16.86 -1.15 -22.42
N ILE A 546 -17.01 0.17 -22.39
CA ILE A 546 -17.40 0.95 -23.58
C ILE A 546 -16.15 1.29 -24.38
N ILE A 547 -16.12 0.87 -25.64
CA ILE A 547 -15.05 1.17 -26.59
C ILE A 547 -15.58 2.17 -27.61
N CYS A 548 -15.08 3.40 -27.54
CA CYS A 548 -15.41 4.48 -28.48
C CYS A 548 -14.13 5.07 -29.08
N LEU A 549 -13.58 4.36 -30.07
CA LEU A 549 -12.38 4.72 -30.84
C LEU A 549 -12.73 4.74 -32.34
N GLY A 550 -11.82 5.26 -33.17
CA GLY A 550 -11.98 5.29 -34.63
C GLY A 550 -11.67 6.64 -35.29
N ILE A 551 -11.72 7.76 -34.54
CA ILE A 551 -11.45 9.09 -35.09
C ILE A 551 -9.98 9.22 -35.52
N ASN A 552 -9.06 8.85 -34.63
CA ASN A 552 -7.62 8.93 -34.88
C ASN A 552 -7.12 7.76 -35.75
N ASP A 553 -7.80 6.62 -35.70
CA ASP A 553 -7.55 5.46 -36.56
C ASP A 553 -7.68 5.83 -38.05
N PHE A 554 -8.72 6.59 -38.40
CA PHE A 554 -8.96 7.10 -39.76
C PHE A 554 -8.13 8.34 -40.10
N GLY A 555 -8.06 9.29 -39.16
CA GLY A 555 -7.62 10.67 -39.43
C GLY A 555 -6.16 10.99 -39.13
N SER A 556 -5.43 10.12 -38.44
CA SER A 556 -4.07 10.45 -37.99
C SER A 556 -3.03 10.34 -39.10
N LYS A 557 -2.12 11.32 -39.16
CA LYS A 557 -0.89 11.25 -39.97
C LYS A 557 0.23 10.47 -39.26
N SER A 558 0.08 10.18 -37.97
CA SER A 558 1.09 9.45 -37.19
C SER A 558 1.00 7.94 -37.45
N PRO A 559 2.10 7.27 -37.86
CA PRO A 559 2.13 5.81 -38.03
C PRO A 559 1.83 5.01 -36.75
N THR A 560 2.02 5.64 -35.59
CA THR A 560 1.73 5.03 -34.27
C THR A 560 0.24 5.01 -33.94
N ARG A 561 -0.59 5.75 -34.69
CA ARG A 561 -2.04 5.88 -34.46
C ARG A 561 -2.88 5.47 -35.67
N LYS A 562 -2.37 5.69 -36.87
CA LYS A 562 -3.05 5.33 -38.11
C LYS A 562 -3.11 3.81 -38.24
N VAL A 563 -4.28 3.31 -38.61
CA VAL A 563 -4.52 1.90 -38.94
C VAL A 563 -5.29 1.80 -40.26
N THR A 564 -5.12 0.68 -40.94
CA THR A 564 -6.04 0.25 -41.99
C THR A 564 -7.37 -0.21 -41.38
N VAL A 565 -8.43 -0.27 -42.18
CA VAL A 565 -9.73 -0.81 -41.73
C VAL A 565 -9.58 -2.24 -41.22
N GLN A 566 -8.70 -3.04 -41.85
CA GLN A 566 -8.46 -4.41 -41.42
C GLN A 566 -7.76 -4.47 -40.05
N GLU A 567 -6.72 -3.67 -39.83
CA GLU A 567 -6.04 -3.58 -38.52
C GLU A 567 -6.99 -3.07 -37.43
N TYR A 568 -7.85 -2.10 -37.75
CA TYR A 568 -8.88 -1.62 -36.83
C TYR A 568 -9.81 -2.75 -36.38
N LYS A 569 -10.33 -3.55 -37.33
CA LYS A 569 -11.16 -4.72 -37.02
C LYS A 569 -10.43 -5.74 -36.16
N GLN A 570 -9.17 -6.04 -36.47
CA GLN A 570 -8.34 -6.95 -35.69
C GLN A 570 -8.12 -6.45 -34.26
N ASN A 571 -7.89 -5.16 -34.08
CA ASN A 571 -7.72 -4.55 -32.76
C ASN A 571 -9.02 -4.59 -31.95
N LEU A 572 -10.16 -4.32 -32.57
CA LEU A 572 -11.47 -4.44 -31.92
C LEU A 572 -11.74 -5.88 -31.48
N GLN A 573 -11.48 -6.86 -32.36
CA GLN A 573 -11.62 -8.27 -32.00
C GLN A 573 -10.74 -8.63 -30.81
N ARG A 574 -9.49 -8.15 -30.79
CA ARG A 574 -8.58 -8.38 -29.66
C ARG A 574 -9.11 -7.82 -28.35
N PHE A 575 -9.71 -6.63 -28.35
CA PHE A 575 -10.37 -6.11 -27.14
C PHE A 575 -11.50 -7.05 -26.69
N ILE A 576 -12.39 -7.44 -27.60
CA ILE A 576 -13.51 -8.36 -27.29
C ILE A 576 -13.00 -9.66 -26.67
N ASP A 577 -11.99 -10.28 -27.29
CA ASP A 577 -11.42 -11.55 -26.83
C ASP A 577 -10.83 -11.42 -25.42
N GLU A 578 -10.06 -10.36 -25.18
CA GLU A 578 -9.39 -10.13 -23.90
C GLU A 578 -10.36 -9.70 -22.78
N ILE A 579 -11.46 -9.00 -23.10
CA ILE A 579 -12.55 -8.67 -22.16
C ILE A 579 -13.36 -9.91 -21.82
N SER A 580 -13.75 -10.69 -22.83
CA SER A 580 -14.54 -11.91 -22.66
C SER A 580 -13.77 -12.95 -21.82
N ALA A 581 -12.45 -13.04 -22.00
CA ALA A 581 -11.59 -13.91 -21.19
C ALA A 581 -11.57 -13.57 -19.69
N LYS A 582 -12.05 -12.38 -19.30
CA LYS A 582 -12.19 -11.93 -17.91
C LYS A 582 -13.64 -11.95 -17.41
N GLY A 583 -14.59 -12.40 -18.23
CA GLY A 583 -16.02 -12.36 -17.91
C GLY A 583 -16.63 -10.96 -17.99
N GLY A 584 -15.96 -10.00 -18.62
CA GLY A 584 -16.48 -8.64 -18.83
C GLY A 584 -17.43 -8.55 -20.04
N LYS A 585 -18.23 -7.49 -20.06
CA LYS A 585 -19.19 -7.17 -21.12
C LYS A 585 -18.66 -6.05 -22.01
N THR A 586 -18.63 -6.27 -23.32
CA THR A 586 -18.13 -5.30 -24.29
C THR A 586 -19.28 -4.50 -24.90
N ILE A 587 -19.15 -3.18 -24.91
CA ILE A 587 -20.06 -2.27 -25.61
C ILE A 587 -19.26 -1.51 -26.68
N LEU A 588 -19.45 -1.90 -27.93
CA LEU A 588 -18.89 -1.22 -29.09
C LEU A 588 -19.73 0.00 -29.44
N LEU A 589 -19.24 1.19 -29.10
CA LEU A 589 -19.92 2.46 -29.36
C LEU A 589 -19.24 3.17 -30.53
N THR A 590 -19.89 3.23 -31.69
CA THR A 590 -19.29 3.84 -32.89
C THR A 590 -18.93 5.31 -32.62
N LEU A 591 -17.83 5.78 -33.20
CA LEU A 591 -17.37 7.16 -33.08
C LEU A 591 -18.44 8.22 -33.43
N THR A 592 -18.36 9.38 -32.77
CA THR A 592 -19.26 10.53 -33.01
C THR A 592 -19.17 11.06 -34.44
N THR A 593 -20.28 11.62 -34.91
CA THR A 593 -20.36 12.35 -36.18
C THR A 593 -19.60 13.66 -36.11
N THR A 594 -18.83 13.95 -37.17
CA THR A 594 -18.10 15.22 -37.35
C THR A 594 -19.04 16.25 -37.95
N LEU A 595 -19.07 17.49 -37.43
CA LEU A 595 -19.83 18.61 -37.99
C LEU A 595 -19.01 19.33 -39.09
N ASN A 596 -19.08 18.86 -40.33
CA ASN A 596 -18.26 19.37 -41.44
C ASN A 596 -19.06 20.02 -42.59
N SER A 597 -20.39 19.89 -42.60
CA SER A 597 -21.21 20.19 -43.78
C SER A 597 -22.67 20.53 -43.46
N THR A 598 -23.42 20.99 -44.46
CA THR A 598 -24.88 21.16 -44.37
C THR A 598 -25.63 19.83 -44.55
N LYS A 599 -26.94 19.83 -44.26
CA LYS A 599 -27.82 18.67 -44.49
C LYS A 599 -27.78 18.17 -45.94
N GLU A 600 -27.78 19.06 -46.93
CA GLU A 600 -27.69 18.64 -48.34
C GLU A 600 -26.35 17.97 -48.66
N GLU A 601 -25.27 18.39 -48.01
CA GLU A 601 -23.95 17.82 -48.23
C GLU A 601 -23.80 16.44 -47.57
N TYR A 602 -24.35 16.22 -46.37
CA TYR A 602 -24.41 14.86 -45.80
C TYR A 602 -25.26 13.92 -46.65
N ALA A 603 -26.38 14.40 -47.21
CA ALA A 603 -27.22 13.61 -48.10
C ALA A 603 -26.48 13.21 -49.41
N LYS A 604 -25.55 14.04 -49.88
CA LYS A 604 -24.76 13.78 -51.09
C LYS A 604 -23.53 12.91 -50.84
N ASN A 605 -22.80 13.20 -49.76
CA ASN A 605 -21.45 12.65 -49.53
C ASN A 605 -21.42 11.57 -48.44
N GLY A 606 -22.54 11.35 -47.75
CA GLY A 606 -22.61 10.46 -46.60
C GLY A 606 -21.89 11.04 -45.37
N ASN A 607 -21.89 10.26 -44.29
CA ASN A 607 -21.25 10.67 -43.05
C ASN A 607 -19.72 10.50 -43.10
N PHE A 608 -18.99 11.51 -42.65
CA PHE A 608 -17.54 11.45 -42.59
C PHE A 608 -17.10 10.38 -41.57
N ARG A 609 -16.10 9.56 -41.94
CA ARG A 609 -15.60 8.40 -41.15
C ARG A 609 -16.62 7.26 -40.96
N ARG A 610 -17.73 7.25 -41.70
CA ARG A 610 -18.73 6.17 -41.64
C ARG A 610 -18.13 4.78 -41.82
N SER A 611 -17.12 4.64 -42.66
CA SER A 611 -16.42 3.37 -42.88
C SER A 611 -15.82 2.74 -41.62
N MET A 612 -15.42 3.56 -40.63
CA MET A 612 -14.93 3.05 -39.33
C MET A 612 -16.08 2.59 -38.44
N ALA A 613 -17.22 3.29 -38.48
CA ALA A 613 -18.44 2.87 -37.78
C ALA A 613 -18.94 1.53 -38.37
N ASP A 614 -19.02 1.42 -39.70
CA ASP A 614 -19.41 0.18 -40.38
C ASP A 614 -18.45 -0.97 -40.06
N ALA A 615 -17.14 -0.70 -39.99
CA ALA A 615 -16.15 -1.71 -39.60
C ALA A 615 -16.34 -2.20 -38.16
N MET A 616 -16.68 -1.31 -37.22
CA MET A 616 -17.00 -1.69 -35.84
C MET A 616 -18.29 -2.52 -35.76
N ILE A 617 -19.33 -2.12 -36.50
CA ILE A 617 -20.60 -2.85 -36.61
C ILE A 617 -20.38 -4.23 -37.21
N GLU A 618 -19.52 -4.36 -38.22
CA GLU A 618 -19.16 -5.65 -38.80
C GLU A 618 -18.49 -6.57 -37.78
N VAL A 619 -17.56 -6.05 -36.97
CA VAL A 619 -16.94 -6.83 -35.88
C VAL A 619 -17.98 -7.25 -34.85
N ALA A 620 -18.90 -6.36 -34.47
CA ALA A 620 -20.00 -6.71 -33.57
C ALA A 620 -20.87 -7.84 -34.14
N ASN A 621 -21.25 -7.76 -35.42
CA ASN A 621 -22.04 -8.79 -36.10
C ASN A 621 -21.31 -10.13 -36.18
N ASN A 622 -19.98 -10.12 -36.30
CA ASN A 622 -19.16 -11.34 -36.25
C ASN A 622 -19.13 -11.98 -34.85
N ASN A 623 -19.49 -11.23 -33.80
CA ASN A 623 -19.56 -11.68 -32.40
C ASN A 623 -21.01 -11.76 -31.87
N LYS A 624 -22.02 -11.74 -32.75
CA LYS A 624 -23.45 -11.71 -32.37
C LYS A 624 -23.91 -12.88 -31.49
N ASP A 625 -23.20 -14.00 -31.53
CA ASP A 625 -23.51 -15.20 -30.75
C ASP A 625 -22.94 -15.09 -29.31
N ASN A 626 -22.14 -14.06 -29.02
CA ASN A 626 -21.67 -13.73 -27.68
C ASN A 626 -22.65 -12.74 -27.03
N GLU A 627 -23.42 -13.21 -26.06
CA GLU A 627 -24.43 -12.42 -25.33
C GLU A 627 -23.86 -11.23 -24.53
N ASN A 628 -22.54 -11.20 -24.33
CA ASN A 628 -21.83 -10.14 -23.61
C ASN A 628 -21.23 -9.08 -24.56
N VAL A 629 -21.52 -9.12 -25.86
CA VAL A 629 -21.04 -8.12 -26.84
C VAL A 629 -22.22 -7.35 -27.41
N TYR A 630 -22.24 -6.05 -27.14
CA TYR A 630 -23.25 -5.11 -27.62
C TYR A 630 -22.63 -4.11 -28.59
N CYS A 631 -23.44 -3.54 -29.49
CA CYS A 631 -23.01 -2.47 -30.37
C CYS A 631 -24.09 -1.41 -30.56
N TYR A 632 -23.69 -0.14 -30.46
CA TYR A 632 -24.58 1.00 -30.66
C TYR A 632 -24.02 1.95 -31.73
N ASP A 633 -24.81 2.20 -32.77
CA ASP A 633 -24.48 3.10 -33.87
C ASP A 633 -24.75 4.57 -33.48
N LEU A 634 -23.96 5.07 -32.52
CA LEU A 634 -23.95 6.48 -32.13
C LEU A 634 -23.63 7.40 -33.32
N ASN A 635 -22.85 6.94 -34.30
CA ASN A 635 -22.49 7.72 -35.48
C ASN A 635 -23.75 8.14 -36.26
N GLN A 636 -24.57 7.18 -36.67
CA GLN A 636 -25.82 7.49 -37.36
C GLN A 636 -26.83 8.18 -36.45
N TYR A 637 -26.97 7.68 -35.21
CA TYR A 637 -27.96 8.22 -34.28
C TYR A 637 -27.72 9.71 -33.97
N MET A 638 -26.46 10.07 -33.77
CA MET A 638 -26.06 11.47 -33.59
C MET A 638 -26.31 12.30 -34.85
N LEU A 639 -26.00 11.78 -36.05
CA LEU A 639 -26.24 12.51 -37.30
C LEU A 639 -27.73 12.88 -37.46
N ASP A 640 -28.64 11.92 -37.23
CA ASP A 640 -30.08 12.15 -37.38
C ASP A 640 -30.59 13.23 -36.41
N LYS A 641 -30.14 13.19 -35.15
CA LYS A 641 -30.50 14.19 -34.12
C LYS A 641 -29.86 15.54 -34.38
N MET A 642 -28.61 15.55 -34.85
CA MET A 642 -27.87 16.74 -35.23
C MET A 642 -28.58 17.51 -36.34
N LEU A 643 -28.95 16.82 -37.43
CA LEU A 643 -29.61 17.44 -38.58
C LEU A 643 -30.96 18.05 -38.18
N LYS A 644 -31.70 17.40 -37.28
CA LYS A 644 -32.97 17.94 -36.78
C LYS A 644 -32.76 19.23 -35.97
N LEU A 645 -31.77 19.28 -35.10
CA LEU A 645 -31.44 20.49 -34.34
C LEU A 645 -30.92 21.62 -35.24
N ILE A 646 -30.18 21.28 -36.29
CA ILE A 646 -29.74 22.25 -37.31
C ILE A 646 -30.93 22.82 -38.07
N ASP A 647 -31.91 22.00 -38.45
CA ASP A 647 -33.15 22.49 -39.10
C ASP A 647 -33.94 23.44 -38.18
N GLU A 648 -33.92 23.20 -36.87
CA GLU A 648 -34.65 24.00 -35.87
C GLU A 648 -33.95 25.32 -35.51
N LYS A 649 -32.63 25.33 -35.38
CA LYS A 649 -31.84 26.47 -34.85
C LYS A 649 -30.97 27.18 -35.90
N GLY A 650 -30.70 26.53 -37.03
CA GLY A 650 -29.69 26.96 -37.98
C GLY A 650 -28.29 26.45 -37.65
N TYR A 651 -27.47 26.26 -38.70
CA TYR A 651 -26.15 25.64 -38.62
C TYR A 651 -25.17 26.41 -37.73
N ASP A 652 -25.10 27.73 -37.86
CA ASP A 652 -24.11 28.54 -37.13
C ASP A 652 -24.39 28.59 -35.63
N GLU A 653 -25.67 28.73 -35.23
CA GLU A 653 -26.07 28.67 -33.82
C GLU A 653 -25.73 27.30 -33.24
N PHE A 654 -26.16 26.21 -33.90
CA PHE A 654 -25.87 24.86 -33.48
C PHE A 654 -24.36 24.60 -33.35
N LYS A 655 -23.57 25.01 -34.36
CA LYS A 655 -22.12 24.87 -34.32
C LYS A 655 -21.51 25.57 -33.11
N SER A 656 -21.88 26.84 -32.90
CA SER A 656 -21.31 27.64 -31.80
C SER A 656 -21.66 27.10 -30.41
N GLU A 657 -22.83 26.48 -30.26
CA GLU A 657 -23.30 25.95 -28.99
C GLU A 657 -22.72 24.57 -28.66
N TYR A 658 -22.61 23.67 -29.64
CA TYR A 658 -22.32 22.24 -29.41
C TYR A 658 -20.90 21.82 -29.81
N PHE A 659 -20.20 22.61 -30.63
CA PHE A 659 -18.92 22.22 -31.22
C PHE A 659 -17.84 23.30 -31.05
N ALA A 660 -16.73 22.94 -30.42
CA ALA A 660 -15.54 23.80 -30.32
C ALA A 660 -14.76 23.84 -31.64
N ASP A 661 -14.74 22.70 -32.35
CA ASP A 661 -14.34 22.58 -33.75
C ASP A 661 -15.21 21.53 -34.44
N ASN A 662 -14.89 21.10 -35.66
CA ASN A 662 -15.74 20.16 -36.38
C ASN A 662 -15.79 18.74 -35.76
N THR A 663 -14.90 18.39 -34.82
CA THR A 663 -14.84 17.07 -34.15
C THR A 663 -15.12 17.16 -32.65
N HIS A 664 -14.56 18.16 -31.97
CA HIS A 664 -14.58 18.30 -30.52
C HIS A 664 -15.79 19.09 -30.06
N GLN A 665 -16.48 18.55 -29.06
CA GLN A 665 -17.67 19.15 -28.49
C GLN A 665 -17.32 20.21 -27.43
N THR A 666 -18.19 21.20 -27.28
CA THR A 666 -18.24 22.05 -26.07
C THR A 666 -18.75 21.23 -24.88
N GLU A 667 -18.83 21.80 -23.68
CA GLU A 667 -19.53 21.15 -22.56
C GLU A 667 -20.99 20.82 -22.90
N LYS A 668 -21.74 21.79 -23.44
CA LYS A 668 -23.14 21.58 -23.87
C LYS A 668 -23.23 20.48 -24.93
N GLY A 669 -22.30 20.47 -25.88
CA GLY A 669 -22.17 19.41 -26.87
C GLY A 669 -21.90 18.04 -26.27
N SER A 670 -21.00 17.95 -25.30
CA SER A 670 -20.61 16.70 -24.65
C SER A 670 -21.76 16.10 -23.84
N ARG A 671 -22.48 16.94 -23.09
CA ARG A 671 -23.67 16.54 -22.35
C ARG A 671 -24.82 16.12 -23.28
N TRP A 672 -24.96 16.76 -24.44
CA TRP A 672 -25.91 16.34 -25.46
C TRP A 672 -25.53 15.00 -26.09
N VAL A 673 -24.26 14.79 -26.47
CA VAL A 673 -23.81 13.48 -26.97
C VAL A 673 -24.03 12.39 -25.90
N LEU A 674 -23.70 12.68 -24.64
CA LEU A 674 -23.96 11.75 -23.54
C LEU A 674 -25.45 11.39 -23.42
N SER A 675 -26.37 12.36 -23.56
CA SER A 675 -27.80 12.05 -23.50
C SER A 675 -28.26 11.12 -24.62
N LEU A 676 -27.67 11.22 -25.82
CA LEU A 676 -27.91 10.27 -26.92
C LEU A 676 -27.37 8.87 -26.60
N ILE A 677 -26.19 8.78 -25.97
CA ILE A 677 -25.60 7.51 -25.54
C ILE A 677 -26.49 6.84 -24.48
N ILE A 678 -26.97 7.61 -23.50
CA ILE A 678 -27.87 7.11 -22.47
C ILE A 678 -29.20 6.67 -23.08
N ASP A 679 -29.71 7.38 -24.08
CA ASP A 679 -30.91 6.97 -24.82
C ASP A 679 -30.68 5.63 -25.58
N LEU A 680 -29.51 5.44 -26.20
CA LEU A 680 -29.14 4.16 -26.81
C LEU A 680 -29.06 3.03 -25.77
N ILE A 681 -28.43 3.27 -24.61
CA ILE A 681 -28.34 2.28 -23.53
C ILE A 681 -29.73 1.94 -22.99
N LYS A 682 -30.58 2.93 -22.72
CA LYS A 682 -31.96 2.74 -22.22
C LYS A 682 -32.79 1.86 -23.14
N ASN A 683 -32.61 1.98 -24.46
CA ASN A 683 -33.35 1.23 -25.47
C ASN A 683 -32.62 -0.05 -25.96
N SER A 684 -31.56 -0.47 -25.26
CA SER A 684 -30.77 -1.65 -25.62
C SER A 684 -31.17 -2.92 -24.85
N ASP A 685 -30.62 -4.06 -25.25
CA ASP A 685 -30.71 -5.32 -24.50
C ASP A 685 -29.61 -5.48 -23.43
N CYS A 686 -28.68 -4.53 -23.32
CA CYS A 686 -27.65 -4.55 -22.29
C CYS A 686 -28.23 -4.21 -20.91
N ASP A 687 -27.91 -5.03 -19.92
CA ASP A 687 -28.34 -4.88 -18.53
C ASP A 687 -27.71 -3.67 -17.81
N LEU A 688 -26.73 -2.99 -18.41
CA LEU A 688 -26.24 -1.70 -17.92
C LEU A 688 -27.38 -0.67 -17.77
N LYS A 689 -28.44 -0.79 -18.59
CA LYS A 689 -29.62 0.09 -18.50
C LYS A 689 -30.34 0.02 -17.16
N ASP A 690 -30.24 -1.12 -16.47
CA ASP A 690 -30.96 -1.35 -15.21
C ASP A 690 -30.29 -0.60 -14.03
N TYR A 691 -29.06 -0.11 -14.24
CA TYR A 691 -28.29 0.67 -13.27
C TYR A 691 -28.42 2.18 -13.45
N LEU A 692 -29.16 2.65 -14.46
CA LEU A 692 -29.37 4.07 -14.69
C LEU A 692 -30.23 4.67 -13.57
N ILE A 693 -29.79 5.80 -13.02
CA ILE A 693 -30.59 6.55 -12.04
C ILE A 693 -31.91 6.99 -12.69
N LYS A 694 -33.02 6.75 -11.99
CA LYS A 694 -34.38 7.04 -12.45
C LYS A 694 -34.73 8.52 -12.42
#